data_AF-A0AAV6JAY0-F1
#
_entry.id   AF-A0AAV6JAY0-F1
#
_cell.length_a   1.000
_cell.length_b   1.000
_cell.length_c   1.000
_cell.angle_alpha   90.00
_cell.angle_beta   90.00
_cell.angle_gamma   90.00
#
_symmetry.space_group_name_H-M   'P 1'
#
loop_
_entity.id
_entity.type
_entity.pdbx_description
1 polymer ?
#
loop_
_entity_poly.entity_id
_entity_poly.type
_entity_poly.pdbx_seq_one_letter_code
_entity_poly.pdbx_strand_id
1 'polypeptide(L)'
;MKKREGSKSNEGKGGGGGGEEEEESTKIWDCGSPLYDSYELVSLGHVIDRHIMELPSLSGSRGLTNQSSSRSSNLISSKQGASGLGMAKGSSTVSCFGEFPDKVLWKKRRVNGGGEEKPKMVKRGVFYRICKRIAHKRNHLFVKFAVFSLLLGLAFRLFVSYPIQFPSETTDPSSPVAQNATFPPPADTSPVSSDLPVDESSPANESLTSQNVTAECDIFMGEWVPDSSGPYYSSESCQHIEAHQNCMKNGRPDSDYVHWRWKPHDCELPKFDPRRFLGLMRNKSFAFIGDSISRNHVQSLLCTLSQVEEAVEVYHDKEYKSKRWHFPSHNFTLSVIWTPFLVKAAIFEDINGVSSADIQLHLDKLDTLWTEQYINFDYVIIAGGKWFLKTAIYYENNMIKGCHYCPGKNLTELGFDHAYRKALQLIFKFVTNSNHKAHVLFRTTTPDHFENGEWFSGGYCNRTGPFKEGEADLNFVDTTLRNIELEEFEKAVEIGSGKGVTLKLVDTTHLSLLRPDGHPGVYRAFQPFAKGKNEKLQNDCLHWCLPGPIESWNELFSSETTHPSLVVQNVTFPPPPDTSLVPGHLLVDESFPASDNITSQNDQLTIIHTVLNNLVTTECDIFTGHWVPDSSGPFYTSESCKHIEAPQNCLKNGRPDSDYVHWRWKPRDCELPKFDPRKFLDLMRNKSFAFIGDSIQRNHQQSLLCTLSQVEEAVEVYHVEEYRSRRWHFSSHNFTLSVFLSPFLLKAAILEDTGEIHLHLDKLDTQWSEQYTNFDYVVIAGGKWFPRTATYYENNTIKGCHYCPSKNLTELGFDHAYHKALQLIFNFVTSSNHKAHVLFRTTAADHFENGEWYSGGYCNRTGPFKEGEADLTTEDKTLRDVELEEFEKAVEIGSRKGVTLKLLDINHLSLLRPDGHPGVYLPSQPFSKGKHEKLKNDCLHWCLPGPIDSWNELLMQMLFSG
;
A
#
# COMPACT_ATOMS: atom_id res chain seq x y z
N MET A 1 43.48 -50.49 -6.14
CA MET A 1 44.23 -51.77 -6.23
C MET A 1 43.25 -52.92 -5.99
N LYS A 2 43.02 -53.81 -6.99
CA LYS A 2 41.93 -54.83 -7.03
C LYS A 2 40.51 -54.18 -7.09
N LYS A 3 39.63 -54.52 -8.06
CA LYS A 3 38.87 -55.78 -8.33
C LYS A 3 37.75 -56.00 -7.28
N ARG A 4 36.53 -56.48 -7.59
CA ARG A 4 35.88 -57.06 -8.80
C ARG A 4 34.34 -57.06 -8.56
N GLU A 5 33.38 -57.25 -9.47
CA GLU A 5 33.18 -57.26 -10.95
C GLU A 5 31.62 -57.12 -11.15
N GLY A 6 31.01 -56.84 -12.31
CA GLY A 6 31.48 -56.66 -13.68
C GLY A 6 30.34 -56.33 -14.66
N SER A 7 30.67 -56.19 -15.95
CA SER A 7 29.73 -55.94 -17.06
C SER A 7 29.36 -57.21 -17.83
N LYS A 8 28.28 -57.18 -18.62
CA LYS A 8 28.40 -57.35 -20.09
C LYS A 8 27.15 -56.95 -20.88
N SER A 9 27.40 -56.48 -22.10
CA SER A 9 26.47 -56.26 -23.20
C SER A 9 26.19 -57.55 -23.98
N ASN A 10 25.16 -57.56 -24.83
CA ASN A 10 25.38 -57.54 -26.29
C ASN A 10 24.10 -57.27 -27.11
N GLU A 11 24.31 -56.95 -28.39
CA GLU A 11 23.30 -56.52 -29.36
C GLU A 11 22.44 -57.67 -29.94
N GLY A 12 21.30 -57.31 -30.53
CA GLY A 12 20.56 -58.13 -31.49
C GLY A 12 19.95 -57.24 -32.58
N LYS A 13 20.15 -57.58 -33.87
CA LYS A 13 19.64 -56.82 -35.02
C LYS A 13 18.52 -57.58 -35.75
N GLY A 14 17.50 -56.84 -36.19
CA GLY A 14 16.49 -57.28 -37.16
C GLY A 14 15.05 -56.95 -36.74
N GLY A 15 14.15 -56.51 -37.63
CA GLY A 15 14.39 -56.08 -39.01
C GLY A 15 13.17 -56.08 -39.93
N GLY A 16 12.58 -54.89 -40.16
CA GLY A 16 11.67 -54.60 -41.29
C GLY A 16 10.18 -54.82 -41.06
N GLY A 17 9.36 -54.01 -41.76
CA GLY A 17 7.89 -54.04 -41.73
C GLY A 17 7.29 -52.81 -41.06
N GLY A 18 6.82 -51.85 -41.85
CA GLY A 18 6.24 -50.60 -41.34
C GLY A 18 4.72 -50.66 -41.19
N GLY A 19 4.21 -49.97 -40.17
CA GLY A 19 2.82 -49.57 -40.01
C GLY A 19 2.81 -48.26 -39.22
N GLU A 20 1.95 -47.32 -39.60
CA GLU A 20 1.84 -46.03 -38.93
C GLU A 20 0.92 -46.19 -37.71
N GLU A 21 1.52 -46.36 -36.53
CA GLU A 21 0.82 -46.15 -35.25
C GLU A 21 1.05 -44.70 -34.82
N GLU A 22 -0.04 -43.93 -34.63
CA GLU A 22 0.04 -42.58 -34.09
C GLU A 22 0.56 -42.64 -32.64
N GLU A 23 1.79 -42.20 -32.42
CA GLU A 23 2.39 -42.15 -31.09
C GLU A 23 1.66 -41.08 -30.25
N GLU A 24 0.70 -41.52 -29.44
CA GLU A 24 -0.13 -40.66 -28.60
C GLU A 24 0.77 -39.86 -27.64
N SER A 25 1.05 -38.61 -28.02
CA SER A 25 2.00 -37.76 -27.32
C SER A 25 1.59 -37.61 -25.85
N THR A 26 2.30 -38.30 -24.96
CA THR A 26 2.03 -38.24 -23.52
C THR A 26 2.40 -36.86 -23.03
N LYS A 27 1.38 -35.99 -22.94
CA LYS A 27 1.52 -34.62 -22.44
C LYS A 27 2.05 -34.66 -21.01
N ILE A 28 3.35 -34.46 -20.88
CA ILE A 28 4.01 -34.15 -19.62
C ILE A 28 3.42 -32.82 -19.16
N TRP A 29 2.60 -32.89 -18.10
CA TRP A 29 2.11 -31.69 -17.43
C TRP A 29 3.30 -31.10 -16.66
N ASP A 30 3.72 -29.88 -17.01
CA ASP A 30 4.74 -29.17 -16.23
C ASP A 30 4.16 -28.85 -14.83
N CYS A 31 4.83 -29.36 -13.80
CA CYS A 31 4.41 -29.23 -12.41
C CYS A 31 5.03 -28.01 -11.71
N GLY A 32 5.78 -27.15 -12.40
CA GLY A 32 6.43 -25.95 -11.85
C GLY A 32 5.52 -24.75 -11.59
N SER A 33 4.19 -24.95 -11.48
CA SER A 33 3.17 -23.90 -11.46
C SER A 33 3.39 -22.81 -10.40
N PRO A 34 3.53 -21.52 -10.77
CA PRO A 34 3.47 -20.34 -9.89
C PRO A 34 2.07 -20.08 -9.30
N LEU A 35 1.39 -21.14 -8.83
CA LEU A 35 -0.03 -21.11 -8.47
C LEU A 35 -0.33 -20.17 -7.29
N TYR A 36 0.69 -19.83 -6.48
CA TYR A 36 0.52 -19.50 -5.07
C TYR A 36 1.24 -18.26 -4.56
N ASP A 37 2.15 -17.67 -5.33
CA ASP A 37 2.66 -16.32 -5.07
C ASP A 37 1.48 -15.32 -5.03
N SER A 38 0.43 -15.56 -5.83
CA SER A 38 -0.85 -14.85 -5.77
C SER A 38 -1.82 -15.29 -4.64
N TYR A 39 -1.45 -16.25 -3.78
CA TYR A 39 -2.34 -16.86 -2.76
C TYR A 39 -1.86 -16.61 -1.31
N GLU A 40 -0.58 -16.35 -1.05
CA GLU A 40 -0.17 -15.97 0.33
C GLU A 40 0.43 -14.57 0.45
N LEU A 41 1.07 -14.03 -0.60
CA LEU A 41 1.83 -12.78 -0.49
C LEU A 41 0.93 -11.55 -0.28
N VAL A 42 -0.24 -11.55 -0.93
CA VAL A 42 -1.23 -10.47 -0.85
C VAL A 42 -2.19 -10.67 0.36
N SER A 43 -2.09 -11.79 1.08
CA SER A 43 -2.94 -12.06 2.26
C SER A 43 -2.63 -11.16 3.45
N LEU A 44 -1.37 -10.74 3.60
CA LEU A 44 -0.88 -10.06 4.79
C LEU A 44 -0.69 -8.56 4.57
N GLY A 45 -0.25 -8.15 3.37
CA GLY A 45 -0.15 -6.73 3.02
C GLY A 45 -1.45 -5.96 3.23
N HIS A 46 -2.58 -6.49 2.73
CA HIS A 46 -3.90 -5.90 2.96
C HIS A 46 -4.51 -6.16 4.35
N VAL A 47 -3.91 -7.01 5.19
CA VAL A 47 -4.23 -7.05 6.64
C VAL A 47 -3.59 -5.86 7.32
N ILE A 48 -2.33 -5.56 7.02
CA ILE A 48 -1.62 -4.37 7.51
C ILE A 48 -2.33 -3.10 7.04
N ASP A 49 -2.55 -2.91 5.73
CA ASP A 49 -3.24 -1.71 5.20
C ASP A 49 -4.64 -1.53 5.79
N ARG A 50 -5.35 -2.63 6.08
CA ARG A 50 -6.67 -2.60 6.75
C ARG A 50 -6.60 -2.22 8.23
N HIS A 51 -5.54 -2.55 8.95
CA HIS A 51 -5.38 -2.15 10.35
C HIS A 51 -4.86 -0.72 10.50
N ILE A 52 -4.12 -0.19 9.51
CA ILE A 52 -3.73 1.23 9.47
C ILE A 52 -4.70 2.10 8.64
N MET A 53 -5.84 1.53 8.19
CA MET A 53 -7.04 2.19 7.63
C MET A 53 -8.35 1.48 8.01
N GLU A 54 -8.64 1.40 9.31
CA GLU A 54 -9.81 0.66 9.82
C GLU A 54 -11.19 1.31 9.54
N LEU A 55 -12.10 0.53 8.95
CA LEU A 55 -13.54 0.52 9.32
C LEU A 55 -14.08 -0.93 9.22
N PRO A 56 -14.29 -1.67 10.34
CA PRO A 56 -14.70 -3.07 10.30
C PRO A 56 -16.22 -3.28 10.10
N SER A 57 -16.60 -4.19 9.19
CA SER A 57 -18.00 -4.56 8.96
C SER A 57 -18.40 -5.86 9.69
N LEU A 58 -19.22 -5.76 10.75
CA LEU A 58 -19.91 -6.91 11.35
C LEU A 58 -21.32 -7.09 10.76
N SER A 59 -21.59 -8.23 10.12
CA SER A 59 -22.96 -8.58 9.70
C SER A 59 -23.30 -10.07 9.84
N GLY A 60 -23.50 -10.53 11.07
CA GLY A 60 -24.16 -11.81 11.37
C GLY A 60 -25.69 -11.69 11.29
N SER A 61 -26.26 -11.52 10.09
CA SER A 61 -27.68 -11.20 9.94
C SER A 61 -28.62 -12.39 10.22
N ARG A 62 -29.66 -12.15 11.04
CA ARG A 62 -30.89 -12.95 11.10
C ARG A 62 -32.09 -12.02 11.05
N GLY A 63 -32.59 -11.76 9.84
CA GLY A 63 -33.75 -10.92 9.62
C GLY A 63 -35.06 -11.55 10.09
N LEU A 64 -35.98 -10.69 10.53
CA LEU A 64 -37.42 -10.97 10.62
C LEU A 64 -38.18 -9.75 10.11
N THR A 65 -39.22 -9.99 9.31
CA THR A 65 -39.98 -8.96 8.60
C THR A 65 -41.17 -8.47 9.44
N ASN A 66 -41.45 -7.15 9.48
CA ASN A 66 -42.69 -6.58 8.92
C ASN A 66 -42.87 -5.07 9.09
N GLN A 67 -43.36 -4.45 8.02
CA GLN A 67 -44.36 -3.38 7.92
C GLN A 67 -44.55 -2.37 9.09
N SER A 68 -43.96 -1.19 8.90
CA SER A 68 -44.63 0.13 8.86
C SER A 68 -45.72 0.53 9.90
N SER A 69 -45.45 1.69 10.51
CA SER A 69 -46.39 2.79 10.87
C SER A 69 -47.19 2.72 12.19
N SER A 70 -46.85 3.57 13.16
CA SER A 70 -47.41 4.94 13.30
C SER A 70 -47.44 5.48 14.75
N ARG A 71 -47.15 6.78 14.89
CA ARG A 71 -47.56 7.74 15.94
C ARG A 71 -47.37 7.41 17.45
N SER A 72 -46.33 8.07 17.98
CA SER A 72 -46.46 9.18 18.95
C SER A 72 -46.68 8.94 20.46
N SER A 73 -45.97 9.82 21.20
CA SER A 73 -46.34 10.48 22.47
C SER A 73 -46.24 9.75 23.82
N ASN A 74 -45.27 10.23 24.60
CA ASN A 74 -45.43 10.86 25.91
C ASN A 74 -45.59 10.04 27.22
N LEU A 75 -44.58 10.25 28.08
CA LEU A 75 -44.66 10.60 29.52
C LEU A 75 -44.98 9.55 30.60
N ILE A 76 -44.31 9.77 31.75
CA ILE A 76 -44.73 9.50 33.14
C ILE A 76 -44.73 8.03 33.63
N SER A 77 -43.61 7.71 34.29
CA SER A 77 -43.50 7.45 35.73
C SER A 77 -44.20 6.24 36.42
N SER A 78 -43.35 5.54 37.19
CA SER A 78 -43.56 5.05 38.57
C SER A 78 -44.35 3.77 38.89
N LYS A 79 -43.60 2.86 39.54
CA LYS A 79 -43.88 2.17 40.81
C LYS A 79 -44.95 1.06 40.89
N GLN A 80 -44.49 -0.06 41.47
CA GLN A 80 -45.17 -0.93 42.46
C GLN A 80 -46.44 -1.69 42.00
N GLY A 81 -46.62 -2.99 42.27
CA GLY A 81 -45.76 -3.93 43.00
C GLY A 81 -46.41 -5.31 43.20
N ALA A 82 -45.90 -6.04 44.21
CA ALA A 82 -46.38 -7.27 44.85
C ALA A 82 -47.89 -7.64 44.75
N SER A 83 -48.32 -8.92 44.82
CA SER A 83 -47.60 -10.22 44.86
C SER A 83 -48.55 -11.44 44.94
N GLY A 84 -48.20 -12.57 44.29
CA GLY A 84 -48.67 -13.93 44.65
C GLY A 84 -50.13 -14.31 44.31
N LEU A 85 -50.58 -15.56 44.51
CA LEU A 85 -49.85 -16.82 44.73
C LEU A 85 -50.77 -18.04 44.43
N GLY A 86 -50.23 -19.15 43.90
CA GLY A 86 -50.91 -20.46 43.77
C GLY A 86 -50.45 -21.23 42.53
N MET A 87 -49.62 -22.28 42.64
CA MET A 87 -49.97 -23.70 42.97
C MET A 87 -50.65 -24.47 41.81
N ALA A 88 -50.24 -25.69 41.43
CA ALA A 88 -49.17 -26.56 41.96
C ALA A 88 -48.73 -27.69 40.99
N LYS A 89 -47.72 -28.47 41.43
CA LYS A 89 -47.20 -29.77 40.91
C LYS A 89 -46.29 -29.70 39.66
N GLY A 90 -45.12 -30.36 39.64
CA GLY A 90 -44.40 -31.02 40.76
C GLY A 90 -43.22 -31.91 40.31
N SER A 91 -42.24 -32.09 41.22
CA SER A 91 -41.03 -32.93 41.12
C SER A 91 -39.99 -32.62 40.03
N SER A 92 -38.67 -32.74 40.29
CA SER A 92 -37.93 -32.86 41.57
C SER A 92 -36.41 -32.78 41.35
N THR A 93 -35.70 -32.05 42.24
CA THR A 93 -34.32 -32.30 42.74
C THR A 93 -33.13 -32.50 41.78
N VAL A 94 -31.91 -32.00 42.04
CA VAL A 94 -31.45 -30.89 42.90
C VAL A 94 -30.00 -30.50 42.50
N SER A 95 -29.56 -29.36 43.03
CA SER A 95 -28.23 -28.72 43.02
C SER A 95 -26.99 -29.61 43.33
N CYS A 96 -25.72 -29.15 43.27
CA CYS A 96 -25.17 -27.78 43.22
C CYS A 96 -23.72 -27.72 42.66
N PHE A 97 -23.17 -26.49 42.59
CA PHE A 97 -21.82 -26.03 42.24
C PHE A 97 -20.61 -26.88 42.71
N GLY A 98 -19.48 -26.76 41.98
CA GLY A 98 -18.12 -27.18 42.40
C GLY A 98 -17.03 -26.68 41.43
N GLU A 99 -15.93 -26.14 41.96
CA GLU A 99 -14.90 -25.36 41.24
C GLU A 99 -13.65 -26.14 40.77
N PHE A 100 -13.09 -25.73 39.62
CA PHE A 100 -11.65 -25.77 39.27
C PHE A 100 -10.93 -27.18 39.37
N PRO A 101 -9.59 -27.31 39.24
CA PRO A 101 -8.97 -27.40 37.90
C PRO A 101 -7.85 -28.47 37.75
N ASP A 102 -6.96 -28.20 36.79
CA ASP A 102 -5.55 -28.64 36.64
C ASP A 102 -5.18 -30.02 36.02
N LYS A 103 -4.71 -29.92 34.78
CA LYS A 103 -3.30 -30.13 34.36
C LYS A 103 -2.54 -31.43 34.67
N VAL A 104 -1.86 -31.86 33.60
CA VAL A 104 -0.41 -32.22 33.51
C VAL A 104 0.04 -33.70 33.63
N LEU A 105 1.15 -33.96 32.92
CA LEU A 105 2.08 -35.11 32.94
C LEU A 105 1.66 -36.44 32.30
N TRP A 106 2.00 -36.58 31.01
CA TRP A 106 2.51 -37.86 30.47
C TRP A 106 3.98 -38.06 30.87
N LYS A 107 4.37 -39.28 31.25
CA LYS A 107 5.79 -39.64 31.51
C LYS A 107 6.12 -41.01 30.91
N LYS A 108 7.22 -41.07 30.15
CA LYS A 108 7.67 -42.25 29.37
C LYS A 108 7.83 -43.53 30.22
N ARG A 109 7.36 -44.69 29.72
CA ARG A 109 8.24 -45.75 29.14
C ARG A 109 7.50 -46.93 28.47
N ARG A 110 8.29 -47.63 27.65
CA ARG A 110 8.02 -48.86 26.85
C ARG A 110 7.49 -50.05 27.68
N VAL A 111 6.83 -51.03 27.03
CA VAL A 111 7.40 -52.36 26.72
C VAL A 111 6.48 -53.22 25.82
N ASN A 112 7.11 -53.88 24.83
CA ASN A 112 6.82 -55.08 24.01
C ASN A 112 5.40 -55.68 23.82
N GLY A 113 5.18 -56.17 22.59
CA GLY A 113 4.23 -57.25 22.25
C GLY A 113 2.88 -56.77 21.68
N GLY A 114 2.30 -57.36 20.61
CA GLY A 114 2.79 -58.42 19.71
C GLY A 114 1.74 -59.51 19.49
N GLY A 115 1.20 -59.63 18.27
CA GLY A 115 0.24 -60.67 17.87
C GLY A 115 -0.95 -60.12 17.07
N GLU A 116 -1.25 -60.74 15.93
CA GLU A 116 -2.52 -60.57 15.22
C GLU A 116 -3.56 -61.56 15.78
N GLU A 117 -4.86 -61.21 15.75
CA GLU A 117 -5.89 -62.14 15.26
C GLU A 117 -7.20 -61.45 14.87
N LYS A 118 -8.05 -62.13 14.10
CA LYS A 118 -9.25 -61.57 13.43
C LYS A 118 -10.56 -62.14 14.01
N PRO A 119 -11.56 -61.30 14.37
CA PRO A 119 -12.92 -61.79 14.62
C PRO A 119 -13.76 -61.88 13.33
N LYS A 120 -14.52 -62.98 13.17
CA LYS A 120 -15.57 -63.12 12.15
C LYS A 120 -16.95 -62.69 12.69
N MET A 121 -17.84 -62.28 11.78
CA MET A 121 -19.21 -61.88 12.10
C MET A 121 -20.12 -63.06 12.50
N VAL A 122 -21.11 -62.79 13.36
CA VAL A 122 -22.45 -63.42 13.28
C VAL A 122 -23.52 -62.34 13.46
N LYS A 123 -24.65 -62.46 12.75
CA LYS A 123 -25.81 -61.53 12.77
C LYS A 123 -27.08 -62.21 13.29
N ARG A 124 -27.90 -61.46 14.03
CA ARG A 124 -29.39 -61.38 14.00
C ARG A 124 -29.77 -60.28 15.01
N GLY A 125 -30.71 -59.35 14.77
CA GLY A 125 -32.04 -59.49 14.12
C GLY A 125 -33.07 -59.65 15.25
N VAL A 126 -34.15 -58.87 15.37
CA VAL A 126 -35.07 -58.35 14.33
C VAL A 126 -35.79 -57.08 14.84
N PHE A 127 -36.03 -56.07 13.98
CA PHE A 127 -37.39 -55.52 13.72
C PHE A 127 -37.40 -54.58 12.49
N TYR A 128 -38.59 -54.20 12.03
CA TYR A 128 -38.87 -53.84 10.64
C TYR A 128 -39.93 -52.72 10.53
N ARG A 129 -39.56 -51.59 9.89
CA ARG A 129 -40.38 -50.74 9.00
C ARG A 129 -39.68 -49.41 8.66
N ILE A 130 -39.16 -49.30 7.43
CA ILE A 130 -39.48 -48.28 6.41
C ILE A 130 -38.52 -48.51 5.23
N CYS A 131 -38.96 -49.34 4.29
CA CYS A 131 -38.28 -49.58 3.01
C CYS A 131 -39.34 -49.79 1.92
N LYS A 132 -39.98 -48.69 1.49
CA LYS A 132 -40.96 -48.72 0.39
C LYS A 132 -41.04 -47.41 -0.39
N ARG A 133 -39.91 -46.92 -0.93
CA ARG A 133 -39.90 -45.86 -1.97
C ARG A 133 -38.68 -45.85 -2.92
N ILE A 134 -37.84 -46.89 -2.94
CA ILE A 134 -36.69 -47.02 -3.87
C ILE A 134 -37.01 -48.04 -4.98
N ALA A 135 -38.08 -47.80 -5.72
CA ALA A 135 -38.55 -48.71 -6.79
C ALA A 135 -39.03 -47.99 -8.06
N HIS A 136 -38.70 -46.69 -8.24
CA HIS A 136 -39.27 -45.87 -9.32
C HIS A 136 -38.26 -45.01 -10.10
N LYS A 137 -36.94 -45.15 -9.84
CA LYS A 137 -35.88 -44.35 -10.48
C LYS A 137 -35.04 -45.09 -11.55
N ARG A 138 -35.33 -46.36 -11.88
CA ARG A 138 -34.52 -47.14 -12.85
C ARG A 138 -35.02 -47.15 -14.29
N ASN A 139 -36.30 -46.88 -14.55
CA ASN A 139 -36.84 -46.83 -15.93
C ASN A 139 -36.56 -45.51 -16.66
N HIS A 140 -36.38 -44.40 -15.92
CA HIS A 140 -36.26 -43.07 -16.51
C HIS A 140 -34.92 -42.84 -17.26
N LEU A 141 -33.92 -43.68 -17.01
CA LEU A 141 -32.62 -43.62 -17.69
C LEU A 141 -32.69 -44.25 -19.10
N PHE A 142 -33.29 -45.45 -19.22
CA PHE A 142 -33.49 -46.12 -20.50
C PHE A 142 -34.36 -45.30 -21.47
N VAL A 143 -35.43 -44.67 -20.98
CA VAL A 143 -36.28 -43.80 -21.81
C VAL A 143 -35.51 -42.59 -22.33
N LYS A 144 -34.65 -41.96 -21.50
CA LYS A 144 -33.79 -40.86 -21.94
C LYS A 144 -32.78 -41.30 -23.00
N PHE A 145 -32.18 -42.47 -22.85
CA PHE A 145 -31.23 -43.03 -23.83
C PHE A 145 -31.92 -43.32 -25.18
N ALA A 146 -33.11 -43.93 -25.15
CA ALA A 146 -33.88 -44.22 -26.36
C ALA A 146 -34.30 -42.94 -27.12
N VAL A 147 -34.72 -41.89 -26.41
CA VAL A 147 -35.05 -40.59 -27.02
C VAL A 147 -33.81 -39.92 -27.62
N PHE A 148 -32.66 -39.98 -26.95
CA PHE A 148 -31.41 -39.43 -27.46
C PHE A 148 -30.96 -40.09 -28.77
N SER A 149 -30.98 -41.42 -28.84
CA SER A 149 -30.66 -42.17 -30.07
C SER A 149 -31.64 -41.88 -31.22
N LEU A 150 -32.93 -41.67 -30.92
CA LEU A 150 -33.94 -41.28 -31.93
C LEU A 150 -33.67 -39.88 -32.51
N LEU A 151 -33.28 -38.91 -31.68
CA LEU A 151 -32.95 -37.56 -32.12
C LEU A 151 -31.68 -37.53 -32.98
N LEU A 152 -30.65 -38.30 -32.62
CA LEU A 152 -29.44 -38.49 -33.44
C LEU A 152 -29.76 -39.13 -34.80
N GLY A 153 -30.62 -40.15 -34.85
CA GLY A 153 -31.05 -40.77 -36.10
C GLY A 153 -31.85 -39.82 -37.02
N LEU A 154 -32.65 -38.93 -36.43
CA LEU A 154 -33.36 -37.87 -37.17
C LEU A 154 -32.41 -36.81 -37.72
N ALA A 155 -31.46 -36.33 -36.91
CA ALA A 155 -30.45 -35.37 -37.35
C ALA A 155 -29.58 -35.92 -38.49
N PHE A 156 -29.14 -37.18 -38.39
CA PHE A 156 -28.38 -37.85 -39.43
C PHE A 156 -29.19 -38.00 -40.74
N ARG A 157 -30.48 -38.36 -40.65
CA ARG A 157 -31.35 -38.39 -41.85
C ARG A 157 -31.52 -37.01 -42.48
N LEU A 158 -31.65 -35.93 -41.70
CA LEU A 158 -31.76 -34.57 -42.24
C LEU A 158 -30.49 -34.16 -43.00
N PHE A 159 -29.30 -34.45 -42.46
CA PHE A 159 -28.03 -34.19 -43.15
C PHE A 159 -27.85 -34.99 -44.44
N VAL A 160 -28.26 -36.26 -44.46
CA VAL A 160 -28.12 -37.13 -45.66
C VAL A 160 -29.17 -36.83 -46.74
N SER A 161 -30.24 -36.08 -46.42
CA SER A 161 -31.35 -35.80 -47.36
C SER A 161 -31.22 -34.51 -48.17
N TYR A 162 -30.22 -33.66 -47.90
CA TYR A 162 -30.02 -32.37 -48.59
C TYR A 162 -28.63 -32.28 -49.24
N PRO A 163 -28.49 -32.62 -50.54
CA PRO A 163 -27.30 -32.27 -51.30
C PRO A 163 -27.27 -30.75 -51.54
N ILE A 164 -26.32 -30.05 -50.91
CA ILE A 164 -26.10 -28.62 -51.18
C ILE A 164 -25.44 -28.49 -52.56
N GLN A 165 -26.11 -27.79 -53.47
CA GLN A 165 -25.75 -27.71 -54.88
C GLN A 165 -25.23 -26.31 -55.22
N PHE A 166 -23.93 -26.20 -55.52
CA PHE A 166 -23.28 -24.94 -55.89
C PHE A 166 -23.68 -24.49 -57.31
N PRO A 167 -24.10 -23.23 -57.51
CA PRO A 167 -24.18 -22.61 -58.83
C PRO A 167 -22.85 -21.92 -59.21
N SER A 168 -22.44 -22.04 -60.47
CA SER A 168 -21.35 -21.26 -61.08
C SER A 168 -21.88 -20.08 -61.90
N GLU A 169 -20.97 -19.26 -62.42
CA GLU A 169 -21.20 -17.99 -63.12
C GLU A 169 -22.05 -18.08 -64.41
N THR A 170 -22.70 -16.97 -64.80
CA THR A 170 -22.81 -16.57 -66.22
C THR A 170 -23.22 -15.10 -66.42
N THR A 171 -22.28 -14.30 -66.93
CA THR A 171 -22.40 -13.14 -67.88
C THR A 171 -23.69 -12.28 -67.95
N ASP A 172 -23.56 -10.98 -67.65
CA ASP A 172 -23.70 -9.78 -68.54
C ASP A 172 -24.84 -9.65 -69.60
N PRO A 173 -25.20 -8.44 -70.13
CA PRO A 173 -24.60 -7.11 -69.91
C PRO A 173 -25.57 -5.92 -69.69
N SER A 174 -25.04 -4.78 -69.22
CA SER A 174 -25.10 -3.48 -69.94
C SER A 174 -24.59 -2.28 -69.14
N SER A 175 -23.83 -1.40 -69.79
CA SER A 175 -23.42 -0.05 -69.34
C SER A 175 -22.92 0.76 -70.54
N PRO A 176 -22.91 2.11 -70.49
CA PRO A 176 -22.15 2.94 -71.41
C PRO A 176 -20.99 3.71 -70.73
N VAL A 177 -19.76 3.36 -71.11
CA VAL A 177 -18.64 4.26 -71.55
C VAL A 177 -18.40 5.55 -70.73
N ALA A 178 -17.31 5.80 -69.99
CA ALA A 178 -15.90 5.33 -69.95
C ALA A 178 -14.89 5.99 -70.95
N GLN A 179 -13.75 6.46 -70.40
CA GLN A 179 -12.44 6.83 -71.01
C GLN A 179 -11.57 7.43 -69.86
N ASN A 180 -10.24 7.34 -69.77
CA ASN A 180 -9.14 6.60 -70.45
C ASN A 180 -7.88 6.68 -69.52
N ALA A 181 -6.74 5.96 -69.62
CA ALA A 181 -6.26 4.95 -70.57
C ALA A 181 -5.44 3.83 -69.86
N THR A 182 -4.09 3.77 -69.98
CA THR A 182 -3.27 2.59 -69.54
C THR A 182 -1.77 2.89 -69.31
N PHE A 183 -1.07 2.05 -68.52
CA PHE A 183 0.41 2.00 -68.35
C PHE A 183 1.12 1.09 -69.39
N PRO A 184 2.45 1.23 -69.57
CA PRO A 184 3.33 0.05 -69.63
C PRO A 184 4.72 0.20 -68.92
N PRO A 185 5.47 -0.90 -68.67
CA PRO A 185 6.81 -0.91 -68.01
C PRO A 185 7.94 -1.44 -68.97
N PRO A 186 9.07 -2.06 -68.51
CA PRO A 186 10.32 -1.43 -68.05
C PRO A 186 11.61 -1.90 -68.81
N ALA A 187 12.78 -1.30 -68.56
CA ALA A 187 14.11 -1.84 -68.96
C ALA A 187 15.31 -1.20 -68.21
N ASP A 188 16.43 -1.94 -68.07
CA ASP A 188 17.73 -1.50 -67.51
C ASP A 188 18.67 -0.87 -68.56
N THR A 189 19.57 0.06 -68.15
CA THR A 189 21.06 -0.06 -68.23
C THR A 189 21.82 1.27 -67.97
N SER A 190 23.01 1.18 -67.38
CA SER A 190 24.04 2.25 -67.19
C SER A 190 24.85 2.50 -68.50
N PRO A 191 25.87 3.41 -68.62
CA PRO A 191 26.76 4.01 -67.58
C PRO A 191 27.30 5.47 -67.84
N VAL A 192 28.31 5.91 -67.06
CA VAL A 192 29.25 7.06 -67.28
C VAL A 192 28.67 8.48 -67.11
N SER A 193 29.40 9.56 -66.77
CA SER A 193 30.49 9.87 -65.78
C SER A 193 30.85 11.38 -65.91
N SER A 194 31.45 12.00 -64.88
CA SER A 194 32.06 13.38 -64.85
C SER A 194 31.12 14.56 -65.21
N ASP A 195 31.14 15.73 -64.54
CA ASP A 195 32.29 16.59 -64.18
C ASP A 195 32.21 17.23 -62.77
N LEU A 196 33.38 17.68 -62.26
CA LEU A 196 33.60 18.56 -61.10
C LEU A 196 34.65 19.63 -61.47
N PRO A 197 34.55 20.87 -60.92
CA PRO A 197 35.45 21.31 -59.83
C PRO A 197 34.66 21.96 -58.65
N VAL A 198 35.09 21.99 -57.36
CA VAL A 198 36.38 22.37 -56.71
C VAL A 198 36.63 23.89 -56.77
N ASP A 199 36.64 24.68 -55.68
CA ASP A 199 36.43 24.42 -54.23
C ASP A 199 35.81 25.71 -53.57
N GLU A 200 35.92 26.17 -52.30
CA GLU A 200 36.77 25.89 -51.13
C GLU A 200 36.13 26.44 -49.81
N SER A 201 36.89 26.42 -48.69
CA SER A 201 36.74 27.19 -47.42
C SER A 201 35.75 26.75 -46.32
N SER A 202 36.33 26.32 -45.20
CA SER A 202 35.79 26.30 -43.82
C SER A 202 36.64 27.24 -42.94
N PRO A 203 36.37 27.38 -41.62
CA PRO A 203 35.16 27.83 -40.97
C PRO A 203 35.39 29.16 -40.20
N ALA A 204 34.35 29.75 -39.60
CA ALA A 204 34.49 30.89 -38.68
C ALA A 204 33.87 30.58 -37.30
N ASN A 205 34.63 30.80 -36.23
CA ASN A 205 34.12 30.76 -34.85
C ASN A 205 33.43 32.08 -34.50
N GLU A 206 32.24 32.00 -33.89
CA GLU A 206 31.86 32.93 -32.82
C GLU A 206 31.35 32.11 -31.62
N SER A 207 31.73 32.55 -30.41
CA SER A 207 31.55 31.76 -29.20
C SER A 207 30.19 32.01 -28.56
N LEU A 208 29.32 31.00 -28.56
CA LEU A 208 28.25 30.93 -27.57
C LEU A 208 28.79 30.34 -26.26
N THR A 209 28.54 31.08 -25.19
CA THR A 209 29.05 30.87 -23.83
C THR A 209 28.71 29.49 -23.26
N SER A 210 29.67 28.90 -22.56
CA SER A 210 29.49 27.65 -21.81
C SER A 210 28.58 27.84 -20.59
N GLN A 211 27.27 27.71 -20.77
CA GLN A 211 26.33 27.32 -19.72
C GLN A 211 25.00 26.86 -20.33
N ASN A 212 24.78 25.55 -20.33
CA ASN A 212 23.47 24.92 -20.18
C ASN A 212 23.71 23.52 -19.64
N VAL A 213 23.00 23.15 -18.58
CA VAL A 213 23.08 21.82 -17.97
C VAL A 213 22.42 20.84 -18.94
N THR A 214 23.13 19.77 -19.31
CA THR A 214 22.48 18.61 -19.95
C THR A 214 21.57 17.96 -18.93
N ALA A 215 20.26 18.00 -19.16
CA ALA A 215 19.31 17.24 -18.34
C ALA A 215 19.70 15.75 -18.39
N GLU A 216 19.89 15.16 -17.22
CA GLU A 216 20.24 13.76 -17.03
C GLU A 216 18.95 12.95 -17.18
N CYS A 217 18.77 12.23 -18.31
CA CYS A 217 17.49 11.57 -18.59
C CYS A 217 17.24 10.40 -17.64
N ASP A 218 16.19 10.50 -16.84
CA ASP A 218 15.62 9.38 -16.10
C ASP A 218 14.76 8.52 -17.03
N ILE A 219 15.22 7.30 -17.34
CA ILE A 219 14.47 6.36 -18.18
C ILE A 219 13.33 5.64 -17.44
N PHE A 220 13.24 5.79 -16.12
CA PHE A 220 12.26 5.13 -15.25
C PHE A 220 11.03 6.01 -14.94
N MET A 221 11.07 7.29 -15.32
CA MET A 221 9.96 8.26 -15.23
C MET A 221 9.48 8.66 -16.63
N GLY A 222 8.17 8.62 -16.87
CA GLY A 222 7.61 8.71 -18.21
C GLY A 222 6.11 8.40 -18.30
N GLU A 223 5.64 8.20 -19.53
CA GLU A 223 4.26 7.88 -19.85
C GLU A 223 4.14 6.58 -20.68
N TRP A 224 2.98 5.93 -20.62
CA TRP A 224 2.64 4.85 -21.55
C TRP A 224 1.92 5.41 -22.78
N VAL A 225 2.51 5.18 -23.96
CA VAL A 225 1.95 5.62 -25.25
C VAL A 225 1.48 4.42 -26.09
N PRO A 226 0.43 4.56 -26.92
CA PRO A 226 0.01 3.48 -27.82
C PRO A 226 1.07 3.17 -28.88
N ASP A 227 1.39 1.89 -29.09
CA ASP A 227 2.36 1.43 -30.09
C ASP A 227 1.73 0.45 -31.08
N SER A 228 1.55 0.94 -32.31
CA SER A 228 0.99 0.18 -33.42
C SER A 228 1.85 -1.00 -33.91
N SER A 229 3.11 -1.15 -33.47
CA SER A 229 3.90 -2.35 -33.82
C SER A 229 3.38 -3.60 -33.12
N GLY A 230 2.75 -3.45 -31.95
CA GLY A 230 2.47 -4.57 -31.06
C GLY A 230 3.73 -5.25 -30.51
N PRO A 231 3.57 -6.43 -29.87
CA PRO A 231 4.64 -7.11 -29.15
C PRO A 231 5.60 -7.87 -30.07
N TYR A 232 6.78 -8.19 -29.54
CA TYR A 232 7.84 -8.95 -30.22
C TYR A 232 7.44 -10.39 -30.61
N TYR A 233 6.37 -10.95 -30.02
CA TYR A 233 5.92 -12.32 -30.22
C TYR A 233 4.41 -12.50 -29.90
N SER A 234 3.79 -13.57 -30.42
CA SER A 234 2.41 -14.00 -30.09
C SER A 234 2.36 -15.16 -29.08
N SER A 235 1.17 -15.41 -28.54
CA SER A 235 0.80 -16.52 -27.64
C SER A 235 1.06 -17.94 -28.17
N GLU A 236 1.26 -18.09 -29.49
CA GLU A 236 1.57 -19.35 -30.17
C GLU A 236 3.06 -19.44 -30.54
N SER A 237 3.69 -18.29 -30.83
CA SER A 237 5.05 -18.23 -31.38
C SER A 237 6.17 -18.47 -30.38
N CYS A 238 5.91 -18.34 -29.07
CA CYS A 238 6.89 -18.66 -28.03
C CYS A 238 6.43 -19.86 -27.18
N GLN A 239 7.24 -20.91 -27.13
CA GLN A 239 6.98 -22.08 -26.28
C GLN A 239 7.35 -21.90 -24.80
N HIS A 240 8.13 -20.86 -24.47
CA HIS A 240 8.56 -20.59 -23.08
C HIS A 240 7.46 -19.95 -22.21
N ILE A 241 6.31 -19.56 -22.76
CA ILE A 241 5.22 -18.94 -21.99
C ILE A 241 4.50 -20.00 -21.15
N GLU A 242 4.63 -19.92 -19.83
CA GLU A 242 3.92 -20.79 -18.89
C GLU A 242 2.39 -20.59 -18.96
N ALA A 243 1.65 -21.68 -18.78
CA ALA A 243 0.22 -21.75 -19.15
C ALA A 243 -0.70 -20.75 -18.41
N HIS A 244 -0.29 -20.24 -17.25
CA HIS A 244 -1.03 -19.28 -16.43
C HIS A 244 -0.71 -17.80 -16.78
N GLN A 245 0.33 -17.54 -17.55
CA GLN A 245 0.71 -16.21 -18.07
C GLN A 245 0.31 -16.03 -19.55
N ASN A 246 -0.07 -17.11 -20.25
CA ASN A 246 -0.53 -17.08 -21.64
C ASN A 246 -2.03 -16.67 -21.75
N CYS A 247 -2.32 -15.42 -21.41
CA CYS A 247 -3.67 -14.87 -21.27
C CYS A 247 -4.54 -15.03 -22.53
N MET A 248 -3.98 -14.76 -23.72
CA MET A 248 -4.69 -14.86 -25.00
C MET A 248 -5.10 -16.31 -25.29
N LYS A 249 -4.19 -17.27 -25.10
CA LYS A 249 -4.45 -18.71 -25.26
C LYS A 249 -5.47 -19.25 -24.24
N ASN A 250 -5.54 -18.63 -23.06
CA ASN A 250 -6.56 -18.89 -22.05
C ASN A 250 -7.92 -18.25 -22.35
N GLY A 251 -8.05 -17.47 -23.43
CA GLY A 251 -9.30 -16.88 -23.89
C GLY A 251 -9.59 -15.50 -23.33
N ARG A 252 -8.56 -14.71 -23.00
CA ARG A 252 -8.72 -13.26 -22.76
C ARG A 252 -9.29 -12.59 -24.04
N PRO A 253 -10.39 -11.82 -23.95
CA PRO A 253 -11.09 -11.30 -25.13
C PRO A 253 -10.57 -9.95 -25.61
N ASP A 254 -9.89 -9.21 -24.74
CA ASP A 254 -9.24 -7.93 -25.02
C ASP A 254 -7.73 -8.13 -25.27
N SER A 255 -7.19 -7.36 -26.22
CA SER A 255 -5.80 -7.46 -26.69
C SER A 255 -5.03 -6.16 -26.61
N ASP A 256 -5.72 -5.02 -26.46
CA ASP A 256 -5.12 -3.69 -26.59
C ASP A 256 -4.00 -3.44 -25.57
N TYR A 257 -3.99 -4.19 -24.47
CA TYR A 257 -2.94 -4.17 -23.45
C TYR A 257 -1.53 -4.54 -23.99
N VAL A 258 -1.40 -5.24 -25.13
CA VAL A 258 -0.10 -5.53 -25.76
C VAL A 258 0.38 -4.45 -26.75
N HIS A 259 -0.42 -3.39 -26.95
CA HIS A 259 -0.17 -2.30 -27.88
C HIS A 259 0.21 -0.99 -27.17
N TRP A 260 0.98 -1.09 -26.08
CA TRP A 260 1.46 0.03 -25.28
C TRP A 260 2.96 -0.06 -25.09
N ARG A 261 3.64 1.10 -25.14
CA ARG A 261 5.09 1.22 -24.94
C ARG A 261 5.42 2.31 -23.93
N TRP A 262 6.44 2.06 -23.12
CA TRP A 262 6.99 3.04 -22.19
C TRP A 262 7.79 4.11 -22.94
N LYS A 263 7.56 5.37 -22.59
CA LYS A 263 8.25 6.53 -23.16
C LYS A 263 8.70 7.46 -22.02
N PRO A 264 10.01 7.56 -21.73
CA PRO A 264 10.53 8.53 -20.77
C PRO A 264 10.20 9.97 -21.16
N HIS A 265 10.17 10.89 -20.19
CA HIS A 265 9.85 12.30 -20.47
C HIS A 265 10.94 13.00 -21.30
N ASP A 266 12.21 12.84 -20.90
CA ASP A 266 13.33 13.64 -21.40
C ASP A 266 14.17 12.98 -22.51
N CYS A 267 13.94 11.70 -22.82
CA CYS A 267 14.64 11.01 -23.91
C CYS A 267 13.89 9.82 -24.51
N GLU A 268 14.26 9.47 -25.75
CA GLU A 268 13.75 8.29 -26.45
C GLU A 268 14.42 7.00 -25.96
N LEU A 269 13.66 6.11 -25.33
CA LEU A 269 14.10 4.74 -25.04
C LEU A 269 14.16 3.94 -26.36
N PRO A 270 15.29 3.29 -26.73
CA PRO A 270 15.35 2.43 -27.91
C PRO A 270 14.56 1.12 -27.72
N LYS A 271 13.96 0.59 -28.80
CA LYS A 271 13.34 -0.75 -28.77
C LYS A 271 14.39 -1.83 -28.50
N PHE A 272 13.96 -2.92 -27.88
CA PHE A 272 14.83 -4.05 -27.58
C PHE A 272 15.26 -4.74 -28.90
N ASP A 273 16.56 -4.71 -29.19
CA ASP A 273 17.14 -5.45 -30.32
C ASP A 273 17.70 -6.78 -29.81
N PRO A 274 16.98 -7.92 -30.02
CA PRO A 274 17.45 -9.23 -29.56
C PRO A 274 18.74 -9.68 -30.26
N ARG A 275 19.03 -9.19 -31.47
CA ARG A 275 20.25 -9.52 -32.22
C ARG A 275 21.46 -8.78 -31.66
N ARG A 276 21.30 -7.49 -31.33
CA ARG A 276 22.33 -6.71 -30.60
C ARG A 276 22.55 -7.27 -29.20
N PHE A 277 21.48 -7.62 -28.48
CA PHE A 277 21.58 -8.19 -27.13
C PHE A 277 22.36 -9.51 -27.12
N LEU A 278 21.96 -10.49 -27.94
CA LEU A 278 22.69 -11.76 -28.09
C LEU A 278 24.13 -11.56 -28.59
N GLY A 279 24.36 -10.57 -29.45
CA GLY A 279 25.70 -10.17 -29.88
C GLY A 279 26.60 -9.68 -28.73
N LEU A 280 26.06 -8.90 -27.80
CA LEU A 280 26.77 -8.35 -26.63
C LEU A 280 26.91 -9.35 -25.47
N MET A 281 26.02 -10.34 -25.39
CA MET A 281 26.05 -11.44 -24.43
C MET A 281 26.76 -12.70 -24.94
N ARG A 282 27.40 -12.61 -26.11
CA ARG A 282 28.18 -13.69 -26.72
C ARG A 282 29.33 -14.15 -25.81
N ASN A 283 29.42 -15.47 -25.57
CA ASN A 283 30.31 -16.11 -24.59
C ASN A 283 30.10 -15.71 -23.12
N LYS A 284 28.94 -15.15 -22.75
CA LYS A 284 28.64 -14.71 -21.38
C LYS A 284 27.58 -15.56 -20.70
N SER A 285 27.41 -15.35 -19.39
CA SER A 285 26.35 -15.94 -18.57
C SER A 285 25.57 -14.86 -17.81
N PHE A 286 24.25 -14.88 -17.94
CA PHE A 286 23.32 -13.95 -17.28
C PHE A 286 22.37 -14.71 -16.35
N ALA A 287 22.09 -14.18 -15.16
CA ALA A 287 21.21 -14.82 -14.17
C ALA A 287 20.15 -13.86 -13.63
N PHE A 288 18.90 -14.32 -13.61
CA PHE A 288 17.83 -13.76 -12.81
C PHE A 288 17.80 -14.49 -11.46
N ILE A 289 17.83 -13.76 -10.34
CA ILE A 289 17.90 -14.30 -8.99
C ILE A 289 16.76 -13.70 -8.17
N GLY A 290 15.82 -14.54 -7.73
CA GLY A 290 14.64 -14.08 -7.00
C GLY A 290 13.45 -15.04 -7.06
N ASP A 291 12.28 -14.46 -7.31
CA ASP A 291 10.93 -15.03 -7.16
C ASP A 291 10.24 -15.37 -8.50
N SER A 292 8.93 -15.59 -8.46
CA SER A 292 8.07 -15.81 -9.63
C SER A 292 8.03 -14.63 -10.60
N ILE A 293 8.14 -13.40 -10.11
CA ILE A 293 8.19 -12.18 -10.93
C ILE A 293 9.53 -12.11 -11.68
N SER A 294 10.57 -12.73 -11.12
CA SER A 294 11.85 -12.98 -11.80
C SER A 294 11.74 -14.09 -12.86
N ARG A 295 10.94 -15.15 -12.60
CA ARG A 295 10.55 -16.15 -13.64
C ARG A 295 9.66 -15.56 -14.74
N ASN A 296 8.81 -14.59 -14.43
CA ASN A 296 7.96 -13.91 -15.41
C ASN A 296 8.80 -13.06 -16.37
N HIS A 297 9.82 -12.37 -15.84
CA HIS A 297 10.75 -11.53 -16.59
C HIS A 297 11.68 -12.37 -17.49
N VAL A 298 12.23 -13.49 -17.00
CA VAL A 298 13.09 -14.34 -17.84
C VAL A 298 12.32 -14.99 -19.00
N GLN A 299 11.03 -15.31 -18.84
CA GLN A 299 10.19 -15.80 -19.94
C GLN A 299 9.94 -14.73 -21.01
N SER A 300 9.63 -13.50 -20.60
CA SER A 300 9.52 -12.35 -21.51
C SER A 300 10.80 -12.17 -22.34
N LEU A 301 11.97 -12.21 -21.68
CA LEU A 301 13.26 -12.15 -22.35
C LEU A 301 13.45 -13.32 -23.33
N LEU A 302 13.24 -14.57 -22.89
CA LEU A 302 13.35 -15.76 -23.73
C LEU A 302 12.49 -15.66 -25.01
N CYS A 303 11.23 -15.24 -24.88
CA CYS A 303 10.31 -15.06 -26.00
C CYS A 303 10.66 -13.87 -26.92
N THR A 304 11.38 -12.88 -26.40
CA THR A 304 11.93 -11.78 -27.20
C THR A 304 13.21 -12.21 -27.94
N LEU A 305 14.00 -13.11 -27.35
CA LEU A 305 15.24 -13.65 -27.94
C LEU A 305 14.99 -14.76 -28.99
N SER A 306 13.90 -15.51 -28.89
CA SER A 306 13.51 -16.53 -29.89
C SER A 306 13.29 -15.97 -31.30
N GLN A 307 13.05 -14.66 -31.43
CA GLN A 307 13.01 -13.94 -32.71
C GLN A 307 14.36 -13.93 -33.46
N VAL A 308 15.44 -14.41 -32.82
CA VAL A 308 16.79 -14.52 -33.39
C VAL A 308 17.39 -15.90 -33.18
N GLU A 309 17.23 -16.51 -32.01
CA GLU A 309 17.70 -17.87 -31.70
C GLU A 309 16.86 -18.51 -30.59
N GLU A 310 16.36 -19.73 -30.83
CA GLU A 310 15.62 -20.51 -29.83
C GLU A 310 16.54 -21.07 -28.75
N ALA A 311 16.13 -20.97 -27.47
CA ALA A 311 16.97 -21.33 -26.34
C ALA A 311 16.78 -22.79 -25.93
N VAL A 312 17.88 -23.56 -25.87
CA VAL A 312 17.86 -24.96 -25.43
C VAL A 312 17.92 -25.02 -23.90
N GLU A 313 16.93 -25.61 -23.23
CA GLU A 313 17.02 -25.88 -21.79
C GLU A 313 18.09 -26.94 -21.52
N VAL A 314 19.11 -26.59 -20.72
CA VAL A 314 20.28 -27.43 -20.42
C VAL A 314 20.34 -27.86 -18.94
N TYR A 315 19.52 -27.26 -18.08
CA TYR A 315 19.34 -27.64 -16.69
C TYR A 315 18.01 -27.10 -16.15
N HIS A 316 17.37 -27.89 -15.30
CA HIS A 316 16.31 -27.44 -14.40
C HIS A 316 16.50 -28.13 -13.03
N ASP A 317 15.99 -27.54 -11.95
CA ASP A 317 15.86 -28.24 -10.68
C ASP A 317 14.69 -29.25 -10.71
N LYS A 318 14.57 -30.06 -9.66
CA LYS A 318 13.55 -31.13 -9.56
C LYS A 318 12.11 -30.61 -9.67
N GLU A 319 11.88 -29.34 -9.35
CA GLU A 319 10.56 -28.70 -9.29
C GLU A 319 10.36 -27.69 -10.44
N TYR A 320 11.31 -27.65 -11.39
CA TYR A 320 11.35 -26.73 -12.54
C TYR A 320 11.29 -25.25 -12.14
N LYS A 321 11.66 -24.90 -10.90
CA LYS A 321 11.62 -23.53 -10.37
C LYS A 321 12.86 -22.72 -10.78
N SER A 322 14.03 -23.33 -10.64
CA SER A 322 15.30 -22.85 -11.20
C SER A 322 15.55 -23.54 -12.54
N LYS A 323 15.95 -22.79 -13.56
CA LYS A 323 16.18 -23.28 -14.93
C LYS A 323 17.40 -22.57 -15.55
N ARG A 324 18.03 -23.21 -16.53
CA ARG A 324 19.10 -22.62 -17.36
C ARG A 324 18.92 -23.04 -18.80
N TRP A 325 19.00 -22.05 -19.68
CA TRP A 325 18.97 -22.20 -21.13
C TRP A 325 20.30 -21.78 -21.75
N HIS A 326 20.57 -22.32 -22.93
CA HIS A 326 21.76 -22.05 -23.72
C HIS A 326 21.36 -21.64 -25.14
N PHE A 327 22.04 -20.63 -25.67
CA PHE A 327 21.90 -20.13 -27.04
C PHE A 327 23.16 -20.53 -27.83
N PRO A 328 23.15 -21.65 -28.57
CA PRO A 328 24.37 -22.28 -29.09
C PRO A 328 25.18 -21.38 -30.05
N SER A 329 24.50 -20.63 -30.92
CA SER A 329 25.14 -19.76 -31.92
C SER A 329 25.80 -18.53 -31.29
N HIS A 330 25.40 -18.17 -30.07
CA HIS A 330 25.99 -17.10 -29.27
C HIS A 330 26.92 -17.59 -28.15
N ASN A 331 26.92 -18.89 -27.85
CA ASN A 331 27.56 -19.44 -26.66
C ASN A 331 27.17 -18.66 -25.39
N PHE A 332 25.91 -18.25 -25.31
CA PHE A 332 25.35 -17.48 -24.20
C PHE A 332 24.57 -18.44 -23.29
N THR A 333 24.62 -18.22 -21.97
CA THR A 333 23.73 -18.92 -21.03
C THR A 333 22.86 -17.94 -20.26
N LEU A 334 21.59 -18.28 -20.13
CA LEU A 334 20.59 -17.54 -19.37
C LEU A 334 20.07 -18.45 -18.26
N SER A 335 20.11 -17.98 -17.01
CA SER A 335 19.65 -18.73 -15.84
C SER A 335 18.53 -17.98 -15.12
N VAL A 336 17.61 -18.71 -14.50
CA VAL A 336 16.80 -18.22 -13.39
C VAL A 336 17.02 -19.11 -12.17
N ILE A 337 17.27 -18.49 -11.02
CA ILE A 337 17.52 -19.18 -9.76
C ILE A 337 16.39 -18.82 -8.79
N TRP A 338 15.61 -19.83 -8.42
CA TRP A 338 14.51 -19.67 -7.48
C TRP A 338 15.04 -19.56 -6.06
N THR A 339 15.04 -18.34 -5.54
CA THR A 339 15.44 -18.02 -4.17
C THR A 339 14.61 -16.80 -3.73
N PRO A 340 13.31 -16.99 -3.46
CA PRO A 340 12.34 -15.89 -3.39
C PRO A 340 12.58 -14.89 -2.25
N PHE A 341 13.31 -15.30 -1.21
CA PHE A 341 13.77 -14.42 -0.14
C PHE A 341 15.21 -13.93 -0.31
N LEU A 342 15.99 -14.47 -1.27
CA LEU A 342 17.42 -14.21 -1.52
C LEU A 342 18.37 -14.62 -0.35
N VAL A 343 17.89 -14.59 0.89
CA VAL A 343 18.51 -15.19 2.08
C VAL A 343 18.08 -16.65 2.26
N LYS A 344 18.83 -17.41 3.05
CA LYS A 344 18.54 -18.82 3.30
C LYS A 344 17.20 -18.99 4.02
N ALA A 345 16.21 -19.51 3.30
CA ALA A 345 14.91 -19.90 3.84
C ALA A 345 14.78 -21.44 3.93
N ALA A 346 13.97 -21.91 4.87
CA ALA A 346 13.32 -23.21 4.77
C ALA A 346 11.82 -22.99 4.58
N ILE A 347 11.29 -23.45 3.45
CA ILE A 347 9.89 -23.29 3.02
C ILE A 347 9.24 -24.68 3.08
N PHE A 348 8.04 -24.78 3.65
CA PHE A 348 7.38 -26.07 3.96
C PHE A 348 6.03 -26.23 3.24
N GLU A 349 5.90 -25.61 2.07
CA GLU A 349 4.72 -25.63 1.21
C GLU A 349 4.77 -26.80 0.20
N ASP A 350 3.61 -27.34 -0.16
CA ASP A 350 3.49 -28.33 -1.23
C ASP A 350 3.29 -27.67 -2.62
N ILE A 351 3.08 -28.47 -3.67
CA ILE A 351 2.83 -27.96 -5.05
C ILE A 351 1.49 -27.21 -5.19
N ASN A 352 0.60 -27.35 -4.21
CA ASN A 352 -0.65 -26.60 -4.08
C ASN A 352 -0.50 -25.45 -3.07
N GLY A 353 0.73 -25.11 -2.69
CA GLY A 353 1.09 -24.06 -1.73
C GLY A 353 0.62 -24.30 -0.29
N VAL A 354 0.13 -25.49 0.05
CA VAL A 354 -0.37 -25.77 1.39
C VAL A 354 0.82 -25.84 2.35
N SER A 355 1.00 -24.79 3.15
CA SER A 355 2.05 -24.74 4.17
C SER A 355 1.83 -25.79 5.25
N SER A 356 2.87 -26.58 5.52
CA SER A 356 2.91 -27.58 6.59
C SER A 356 3.63 -27.11 7.86
N ALA A 357 4.34 -25.98 7.78
CA ALA A 357 4.96 -25.26 8.89
C ALA A 357 5.39 -23.84 8.45
N ASP A 358 5.48 -22.90 9.39
CA ASP A 358 6.01 -21.55 9.14
C ASP A 358 7.37 -21.59 8.43
N ILE A 359 7.56 -20.63 7.51
CA ILE A 359 8.84 -20.42 6.86
C ILE A 359 9.90 -20.06 7.91
N GLN A 360 11.12 -20.58 7.78
CA GLN A 360 12.23 -20.27 8.69
C GLN A 360 13.29 -19.50 7.91
N LEU A 361 13.48 -18.22 8.26
CA LEU A 361 14.25 -17.27 7.47
C LEU A 361 15.52 -16.84 8.21
N HIS A 362 16.69 -17.09 7.63
CA HIS A 362 17.98 -16.73 8.23
C HIS A 362 18.45 -15.34 7.77
N LEU A 363 18.18 -14.31 8.57
CA LEU A 363 18.60 -12.93 8.29
C LEU A 363 20.12 -12.73 8.40
N ASP A 364 20.87 -13.74 8.87
CA ASP A 364 22.33 -13.75 8.93
C ASP A 364 23.01 -14.51 7.79
N LYS A 365 22.27 -15.14 6.87
CA LYS A 365 22.83 -16.07 5.85
C LYS A 365 22.16 -15.90 4.49
N LEU A 366 22.96 -15.64 3.45
CA LEU A 366 22.50 -15.76 2.07
C LEU A 366 22.20 -17.21 1.70
N ASP A 367 21.34 -17.39 0.71
CA ASP A 367 21.09 -18.70 0.11
C ASP A 367 22.31 -19.16 -0.71
N THR A 368 22.80 -20.36 -0.43
CA THR A 368 23.92 -20.99 -1.13
C THR A 368 23.57 -21.29 -2.59
N LEU A 369 22.29 -21.53 -2.91
CA LEU A 369 21.83 -21.90 -4.25
C LEU A 369 22.26 -20.88 -5.32
N TRP A 370 22.26 -19.59 -4.99
CA TRP A 370 22.70 -18.53 -5.91
C TRP A 370 24.11 -18.01 -5.59
N THR A 371 24.50 -17.88 -4.32
CA THR A 371 25.80 -17.31 -3.95
C THR A 371 26.99 -18.19 -4.36
N GLU A 372 26.85 -19.52 -4.34
CA GLU A 372 27.87 -20.43 -4.87
C GLU A 372 27.98 -20.37 -6.40
N GLN A 373 26.89 -19.99 -7.08
CA GLN A 373 26.87 -19.85 -8.54
C GLN A 373 27.30 -18.46 -9.04
N TYR A 374 27.25 -17.42 -8.19
CA TYR A 374 27.53 -16.02 -8.54
C TYR A 374 28.87 -15.81 -9.28
N ILE A 375 29.92 -16.56 -8.93
CA ILE A 375 31.25 -16.55 -9.57
C ILE A 375 31.21 -16.87 -11.08
N ASN A 376 30.13 -17.47 -11.59
CA ASN A 376 29.99 -17.92 -12.98
C ASN A 376 29.16 -16.96 -13.86
N PHE A 377 28.69 -15.83 -13.33
CA PHE A 377 27.80 -14.90 -14.06
C PHE A 377 28.51 -13.58 -14.37
N ASP A 378 28.48 -13.15 -15.63
CA ASP A 378 28.99 -11.85 -16.07
C ASP A 378 28.01 -10.72 -15.73
N TYR A 379 26.72 -11.02 -15.78
CA TYR A 379 25.61 -10.11 -15.43
C TYR A 379 24.64 -10.83 -14.50
N VAL A 380 23.97 -10.08 -13.63
CA VAL A 380 22.94 -10.60 -12.72
C VAL A 380 21.82 -9.57 -12.56
N ILE A 381 20.55 -9.98 -12.69
CA ILE A 381 19.40 -9.26 -12.13
C ILE A 381 19.05 -9.90 -10.79
N ILE A 382 19.08 -9.11 -9.72
CA ILE A 382 18.58 -9.50 -8.39
C ILE A 382 17.26 -8.76 -8.15
N ALA A 383 16.23 -9.48 -7.69
CA ALA A 383 14.93 -8.89 -7.34
C ALA A 383 14.20 -9.75 -6.29
N GLY A 384 13.21 -9.16 -5.60
CA GLY A 384 12.39 -9.87 -4.62
C GLY A 384 11.33 -8.94 -4.00
N GLY A 385 11.06 -9.10 -2.70
CA GLY A 385 10.17 -8.22 -1.93
C GLY A 385 8.88 -8.91 -1.51
N LYS A 386 7.97 -9.19 -2.46
CA LYS A 386 6.62 -9.72 -2.19
C LYS A 386 6.61 -11.00 -1.31
N TRP A 387 7.63 -11.86 -1.39
CA TRP A 387 7.73 -13.06 -0.53
C TRP A 387 7.96 -12.79 0.96
N PHE A 388 8.48 -11.61 1.33
CA PHE A 388 8.68 -11.23 2.73
C PHE A 388 7.35 -10.99 3.46
N LEU A 389 6.24 -10.84 2.72
CA LEU A 389 4.87 -10.70 3.20
C LEU A 389 4.22 -12.04 3.63
N LYS A 390 5.02 -13.09 3.89
CA LYS A 390 4.55 -14.36 4.45
C LYS A 390 4.85 -14.48 5.94
N THR A 391 4.03 -15.26 6.65
CA THR A 391 4.38 -15.76 7.99
C THR A 391 5.73 -16.46 7.98
N ALA A 392 6.69 -15.93 8.71
CA ALA A 392 8.05 -16.44 8.76
C ALA A 392 8.67 -16.24 10.15
N ILE A 393 9.38 -17.25 10.67
CA ILE A 393 10.15 -17.16 11.91
C ILE A 393 11.58 -16.76 11.55
N TYR A 394 12.07 -15.69 12.18
CA TYR A 394 13.35 -15.06 11.85
C TYR A 394 14.48 -15.58 12.73
N TYR A 395 15.58 -15.97 12.10
CA TYR A 395 16.77 -16.52 12.74
C TYR A 395 18.01 -15.66 12.47
N GLU A 396 18.83 -15.48 13.50
CA GLU A 396 20.24 -15.04 13.37
C GLU A 396 21.11 -15.96 14.24
N ASN A 397 22.27 -16.38 13.76
CA ASN A 397 23.19 -17.30 14.45
C ASN A 397 22.52 -18.62 14.89
N ASN A 398 21.53 -19.08 14.12
CA ASN A 398 20.63 -20.21 14.43
C ASN A 398 19.76 -20.05 15.69
N MET A 399 19.65 -18.84 16.27
CA MET A 399 18.68 -18.52 17.31
C MET A 399 17.50 -17.75 16.71
N ILE A 400 16.28 -18.01 17.20
CA ILE A 400 15.12 -17.21 16.82
C ILE A 400 15.30 -15.78 17.38
N LYS A 401 15.10 -14.77 16.54
CA LYS A 401 15.10 -13.34 16.89
C LYS A 401 13.71 -12.75 16.95
N GLY A 402 12.77 -13.30 16.18
CA GLY A 402 11.39 -12.86 16.11
C GLY A 402 10.66 -13.59 15.00
N CYS A 403 9.64 -12.97 14.43
CA CYS A 403 8.89 -13.45 13.29
C CYS A 403 8.27 -12.28 12.50
N HIS A 404 7.63 -12.61 11.39
CA HIS A 404 6.51 -11.85 10.88
C HIS A 404 5.23 -12.69 10.93
N TYR A 405 4.13 -12.06 11.37
CA TYR A 405 2.77 -12.58 11.52
C TYR A 405 2.73 -14.02 12.05
N CYS A 406 3.15 -14.21 13.31
CA CYS A 406 3.16 -15.51 13.96
C CYS A 406 2.17 -15.62 15.16
N PRO A 407 0.84 -15.49 14.93
CA PRO A 407 -0.16 -15.42 15.99
C PRO A 407 -0.15 -16.62 16.93
N GLY A 408 -0.39 -16.37 18.22
CA GLY A 408 -0.38 -17.38 19.28
C GLY A 408 1.00 -17.92 19.66
N LYS A 409 2.11 -17.37 19.12
CA LYS A 409 3.48 -17.80 19.45
C LYS A 409 4.17 -16.78 20.36
N ASN A 410 4.95 -17.27 21.31
CA ASN A 410 5.73 -16.43 22.23
C ASN A 410 7.06 -15.99 21.58
N LEU A 411 6.95 -15.23 20.49
CA LEU A 411 8.04 -14.66 19.71
C LEU A 411 7.80 -13.14 19.54
N THR A 412 8.86 -12.39 19.25
CA THR A 412 8.75 -10.96 18.95
C THR A 412 8.32 -10.77 17.49
N GLU A 413 7.19 -10.11 17.25
CA GLU A 413 6.84 -9.60 15.92
C GLU A 413 7.88 -8.54 15.51
N LEU A 414 8.41 -8.66 14.28
CA LEU A 414 9.45 -7.77 13.74
C LEU A 414 9.09 -7.19 12.35
N GLY A 415 7.96 -7.58 11.75
CA GLY A 415 7.53 -7.06 10.45
C GLY A 415 8.31 -7.61 9.23
N PHE A 416 7.70 -7.54 8.04
CA PHE A 416 8.34 -7.93 6.78
C PHE A 416 9.52 -7.00 6.42
N ASP A 417 9.38 -5.72 6.74
CA ASP A 417 10.31 -4.63 6.45
C ASP A 417 11.68 -4.85 7.12
N HIS A 418 11.69 -5.31 8.37
CA HIS A 418 12.91 -5.64 9.10
C HIS A 418 13.69 -6.74 8.39
N ALA A 419 13.01 -7.82 8.01
CA ALA A 419 13.62 -8.92 7.30
C ALA A 419 14.06 -8.53 5.89
N TYR A 420 13.28 -7.69 5.19
CA TYR A 420 13.61 -7.28 3.84
C TYR A 420 14.82 -6.33 3.81
N ARG A 421 14.84 -5.30 4.67
CA ARG A 421 16.00 -4.41 4.83
C ARG A 421 17.24 -5.20 5.26
N LYS A 422 17.12 -6.15 6.19
CA LYS A 422 18.21 -7.08 6.58
C LYS A 422 18.72 -7.93 5.40
N ALA A 423 17.81 -8.44 4.57
CA ALA A 423 18.17 -9.23 3.40
C ALA A 423 18.94 -8.38 2.38
N LEU A 424 18.42 -7.21 2.00
CA LEU A 424 19.09 -6.29 1.07
C LEU A 424 20.47 -5.87 1.59
N GLN A 425 20.59 -5.49 2.87
CA GLN A 425 21.87 -5.21 3.53
C GLN A 425 22.87 -6.37 3.37
N LEU A 426 22.43 -7.62 3.55
CA LEU A 426 23.30 -8.80 3.43
C LEU A 426 23.68 -9.11 1.98
N ILE A 427 22.75 -8.94 1.03
CA ILE A 427 22.95 -9.16 -0.41
C ILE A 427 23.93 -8.12 -0.98
N PHE A 428 23.67 -6.84 -0.73
CA PHE A 428 24.55 -5.76 -1.18
C PHE A 428 25.93 -5.82 -0.50
N LYS A 429 26.01 -6.24 0.77
CA LYS A 429 27.28 -6.53 1.44
C LYS A 429 28.02 -7.70 0.79
N PHE A 430 27.35 -8.72 0.27
CA PHE A 430 28.00 -9.79 -0.51
C PHE A 430 28.47 -9.28 -1.87
N VAL A 431 27.60 -8.62 -2.65
CA VAL A 431 27.93 -8.07 -3.98
C VAL A 431 29.12 -7.12 -3.92
N THR A 432 29.09 -6.14 -3.00
CA THR A 432 30.16 -5.14 -2.88
C THR A 432 31.51 -5.71 -2.45
N ASN A 433 31.51 -6.76 -1.60
CA ASN A 433 32.74 -7.38 -1.07
C ASN A 433 33.15 -8.68 -1.80
N SER A 434 32.39 -9.13 -2.81
CA SER A 434 32.75 -10.30 -3.61
C SER A 434 34.05 -10.04 -4.40
N ASN A 435 34.88 -11.06 -4.51
CA ASN A 435 36.06 -11.05 -5.39
C ASN A 435 35.65 -11.05 -6.87
N HIS A 436 34.43 -11.50 -7.18
CA HIS A 436 33.88 -11.47 -8.53
C HIS A 436 33.09 -10.19 -8.79
N LYS A 437 33.36 -9.53 -9.91
CA LYS A 437 32.75 -8.24 -10.29
C LYS A 437 31.83 -8.42 -11.49
N ALA A 438 30.76 -9.18 -11.29
CA ALA A 438 29.62 -9.20 -12.20
C ALA A 438 28.98 -7.80 -12.30
N HIS A 439 28.35 -7.50 -13.44
CA HIS A 439 27.46 -6.37 -13.59
C HIS A 439 26.13 -6.71 -12.90
N VAL A 440 25.88 -6.11 -11.73
CA VAL A 440 24.66 -6.37 -10.96
C VAL A 440 23.64 -5.28 -11.24
N LEU A 441 22.48 -5.71 -11.73
CA LEU A 441 21.26 -4.95 -11.85
C LEU A 441 20.38 -5.30 -10.65
N PHE A 442 19.85 -4.30 -9.96
CA PHE A 442 18.82 -4.50 -8.95
C PHE A 442 17.48 -4.00 -9.51
N ARG A 443 16.48 -4.88 -9.61
CA ARG A 443 15.13 -4.51 -10.04
C ARG A 443 14.24 -4.32 -8.80
N THR A 444 13.57 -3.18 -8.73
CA THR A 444 12.62 -2.87 -7.66
C THR A 444 11.38 -3.77 -7.65
N THR A 445 10.59 -3.69 -6.59
CA THR A 445 9.24 -4.28 -6.48
C THR A 445 8.34 -3.82 -7.63
N THR A 446 7.35 -4.63 -7.95
CA THR A 446 6.23 -4.27 -8.81
C THR A 446 4.93 -4.38 -8.00
N PRO A 447 4.02 -3.40 -8.12
CA PRO A 447 2.74 -3.48 -7.44
C PRO A 447 1.84 -4.57 -8.03
N ASP A 448 0.88 -5.00 -7.22
CA ASP A 448 -0.29 -5.77 -7.65
C ASP A 448 -1.54 -4.86 -7.74
N HIS A 449 -2.47 -5.23 -8.61
CA HIS A 449 -3.63 -4.39 -8.97
C HIS A 449 -4.97 -5.05 -8.65
N PHE A 450 -5.12 -5.58 -7.42
CA PHE A 450 -6.41 -6.07 -6.95
C PHE A 450 -7.37 -4.92 -6.66
N GLU A 451 -8.42 -4.74 -7.46
CA GLU A 451 -9.51 -3.82 -7.14
C GLU A 451 -10.68 -4.53 -6.42
N ASN A 452 -11.39 -3.75 -5.59
CA ASN A 452 -12.69 -4.10 -4.97
C ASN A 452 -12.64 -5.34 -4.04
N GLY A 453 -11.46 -5.67 -3.52
CA GLY A 453 -11.21 -6.75 -2.55
C GLY A 453 -9.85 -7.42 -2.80
N GLU A 454 -9.60 -8.50 -2.09
CA GLU A 454 -8.35 -9.26 -2.13
C GLU A 454 -8.46 -10.49 -3.01
N TRP A 455 -7.31 -11.08 -3.38
CA TRP A 455 -7.24 -12.40 -4.02
C TRP A 455 -8.14 -13.46 -3.32
N PHE A 456 -8.25 -13.42 -1.97
CA PHE A 456 -9.08 -14.33 -1.19
C PHE A 456 -10.56 -13.91 -1.12
N SER A 457 -10.81 -12.62 -0.92
CA SER A 457 -12.15 -12.08 -0.62
C SER A 457 -12.98 -11.76 -1.88
N GLY A 458 -12.35 -11.66 -3.05
CA GLY A 458 -13.05 -11.56 -4.36
C GLY A 458 -12.54 -10.46 -5.30
N GLY A 459 -11.41 -9.84 -4.99
CA GLY A 459 -10.78 -8.78 -5.79
C GLY A 459 -10.38 -9.20 -7.19
N TYR A 460 -10.27 -8.22 -8.08
CA TYR A 460 -10.05 -8.45 -9.51
C TYR A 460 -9.29 -7.32 -10.20
N CYS A 461 -8.60 -7.68 -11.28
CA CYS A 461 -7.90 -6.80 -12.22
C CYS A 461 -8.51 -7.06 -13.61
N ASN A 462 -9.55 -6.31 -13.97
CA ASN A 462 -10.27 -6.46 -15.25
C ASN A 462 -10.27 -5.19 -16.10
N ARG A 463 -9.34 -4.26 -15.82
CA ARG A 463 -9.08 -3.10 -16.66
C ARG A 463 -8.45 -3.57 -17.98
N THR A 464 -8.75 -2.86 -19.07
CA THR A 464 -8.31 -3.21 -20.43
C THR A 464 -7.41 -2.14 -21.05
N GLY A 465 -6.90 -1.22 -20.23
CA GLY A 465 -5.94 -0.18 -20.60
C GLY A 465 -5.24 0.39 -19.36
N PRO A 466 -4.12 1.10 -19.55
CA PRO A 466 -3.28 1.64 -18.48
C PRO A 466 -3.99 2.72 -17.66
N PHE A 467 -3.44 3.01 -16.48
CA PHE A 467 -3.66 4.29 -15.81
C PHE A 467 -2.79 5.36 -16.49
N LYS A 468 -3.26 6.61 -16.47
CA LYS A 468 -2.37 7.76 -16.70
C LYS A 468 -1.62 8.12 -15.41
N GLU A 469 -0.57 8.92 -15.57
CA GLU A 469 0.13 9.53 -14.44
C GLU A 469 -0.86 10.27 -13.52
N GLY A 470 -0.82 9.97 -12.22
CA GLY A 470 -1.72 10.52 -11.21
C GLY A 470 -3.16 9.95 -11.20
N GLU A 471 -3.47 8.92 -11.99
CA GLU A 471 -4.73 8.15 -11.86
C GLU A 471 -4.61 6.97 -10.86
N ALA A 472 -3.40 6.63 -10.42
CA ALA A 472 -3.13 5.61 -9.39
C ALA A 472 -1.88 5.95 -8.56
N ASP A 473 -1.93 5.59 -7.27
CA ASP A 473 -0.86 5.72 -6.28
C ASP A 473 -0.42 4.33 -5.78
N LEU A 474 0.80 4.22 -5.25
CA LEU A 474 1.26 2.98 -4.60
C LEU A 474 0.50 2.74 -3.29
N ASN A 475 0.19 1.47 -2.99
CA ASN A 475 -0.27 1.05 -1.66
C ASN A 475 0.89 1.16 -0.64
N PHE A 476 0.60 1.05 0.67
CA PHE A 476 1.60 1.22 1.72
C PHE A 476 2.70 0.15 1.67
N VAL A 477 2.36 -1.08 1.30
CA VAL A 477 3.30 -2.20 1.20
C VAL A 477 4.30 -2.00 0.08
N ASP A 478 3.85 -1.67 -1.13
CA ASP A 478 4.74 -1.42 -2.28
C ASP A 478 5.55 -0.13 -2.12
N THR A 479 4.99 0.87 -1.44
CA THR A 479 5.75 2.07 -1.01
C THR A 479 6.86 1.67 -0.05
N THR A 480 6.56 0.89 0.99
CA THR A 480 7.53 0.41 1.98
C THR A 480 8.64 -0.43 1.34
N LEU A 481 8.28 -1.37 0.45
CA LEU A 481 9.24 -2.20 -0.28
C LEU A 481 10.17 -1.34 -1.16
N ARG A 482 9.62 -0.46 -2.02
CA ARG A 482 10.41 0.44 -2.89
C ARG A 482 11.30 1.39 -2.08
N ASN A 483 10.81 1.92 -0.96
CA ASN A 483 11.59 2.82 -0.10
C ASN A 483 12.81 2.10 0.51
N ILE A 484 12.64 0.86 1.00
CA ILE A 484 13.73 0.03 1.53
C ILE A 484 14.72 -0.38 0.44
N GLU A 485 14.22 -0.66 -0.77
CA GLU A 485 15.03 -0.98 -1.94
C GLU A 485 15.96 0.16 -2.33
N LEU A 486 15.42 1.37 -2.49
CA LEU A 486 16.21 2.56 -2.83
C LEU A 486 17.21 2.91 -1.71
N GLU A 487 16.76 2.93 -0.45
CA GLU A 487 17.59 3.28 0.72
C GLU A 487 18.80 2.36 0.90
N GLU A 488 18.64 1.04 0.71
CA GLU A 488 19.76 0.09 0.81
C GLU A 488 20.58 -0.01 -0.48
N PHE A 489 19.99 0.28 -1.65
CA PHE A 489 20.70 0.35 -2.92
C PHE A 489 21.66 1.54 -2.99
N GLU A 490 21.26 2.73 -2.54
CA GLU A 490 22.13 3.93 -2.54
C GLU A 490 23.39 3.71 -1.68
N LYS A 491 23.22 3.20 -0.46
CA LYS A 491 24.33 2.79 0.42
C LYS A 491 25.25 1.76 -0.25
N ALA A 492 24.67 0.84 -1.03
CA ALA A 492 25.42 -0.17 -1.76
C ALA A 492 26.22 0.41 -2.93
N VAL A 493 25.71 1.41 -3.64
CA VAL A 493 26.41 2.12 -4.72
C VAL A 493 27.57 2.95 -4.16
N GLU A 494 27.39 3.68 -3.06
CA GLU A 494 28.48 4.42 -2.40
C GLU A 494 29.65 3.47 -2.02
N ILE A 495 29.32 2.37 -1.33
CA ILE A 495 30.30 1.36 -0.89
C ILE A 495 30.90 0.56 -2.06
N GLY A 496 30.13 0.37 -3.14
CA GLY A 496 30.50 -0.43 -4.32
C GLY A 496 31.39 0.32 -5.31
N SER A 497 31.16 1.62 -5.50
CA SER A 497 31.91 2.48 -6.42
C SER A 497 33.39 2.53 -6.04
N GLY A 498 33.70 2.70 -4.75
CA GLY A 498 35.06 2.63 -4.21
C GLY A 498 35.74 1.24 -4.31
N LYS A 499 35.04 0.22 -4.82
CA LYS A 499 35.51 -1.18 -4.95
C LYS A 499 35.44 -1.71 -6.38
N GLY A 500 35.15 -0.86 -7.38
CA GLY A 500 35.02 -1.26 -8.78
C GLY A 500 33.87 -2.24 -9.06
N VAL A 501 32.78 -2.12 -8.29
CA VAL A 501 31.57 -2.94 -8.45
C VAL A 501 30.60 -2.18 -9.35
N THR A 502 30.19 -2.76 -10.48
CA THR A 502 29.10 -2.17 -11.27
C THR A 502 27.78 -2.63 -10.68
N LEU A 503 27.13 -1.74 -9.95
CA LEU A 503 25.78 -1.90 -9.42
C LEU A 503 24.89 -0.83 -10.07
N LYS A 504 23.77 -1.24 -10.66
CA LYS A 504 22.83 -0.38 -11.39
C LYS A 504 21.39 -0.67 -10.98
N LEU A 505 20.56 0.37 -10.92
CA LEU A 505 19.14 0.26 -10.61
C LEU A 505 18.36 0.02 -11.91
N VAL A 506 17.30 -0.78 -11.83
CA VAL A 506 16.27 -0.88 -12.86
C VAL A 506 14.93 -0.66 -12.15
N ASP A 507 14.53 0.60 -11.96
CA ASP A 507 13.29 0.87 -11.26
C ASP A 507 12.10 0.56 -12.15
N THR A 508 11.38 -0.52 -11.82
CA THR A 508 10.18 -0.96 -12.52
C THR A 508 8.89 -0.57 -11.80
N THR A 509 8.94 -0.01 -10.59
CA THR A 509 7.74 0.17 -9.75
C THR A 509 6.77 1.16 -10.38
N HIS A 510 7.25 2.33 -10.82
CA HIS A 510 6.39 3.39 -11.34
C HIS A 510 5.73 3.03 -12.69
N LEU A 511 6.50 2.60 -13.70
CA LEU A 511 5.90 2.19 -14.97
C LEU A 511 4.97 0.97 -14.84
N SER A 512 5.19 0.09 -13.86
CA SER A 512 4.32 -1.08 -13.65
C SER A 512 3.04 -0.74 -12.89
N LEU A 513 3.07 0.24 -11.96
CA LEU A 513 1.87 0.82 -11.34
C LEU A 513 0.87 1.33 -12.38
N LEU A 514 1.36 1.88 -13.48
CA LEU A 514 0.48 2.40 -14.54
C LEU A 514 -0.15 1.31 -15.41
N ARG A 515 0.07 0.01 -15.15
CA ARG A 515 -0.35 -1.13 -16.00
C ARG A 515 -1.30 -2.15 -15.34
N PRO A 516 -2.42 -1.74 -14.73
CA PRO A 516 -3.42 -2.65 -14.14
C PRO A 516 -4.06 -3.60 -15.17
N ASP A 517 -3.94 -3.28 -16.47
CA ASP A 517 -4.40 -4.07 -17.61
C ASP A 517 -3.47 -5.22 -17.98
N GLY A 518 -2.22 -5.22 -17.50
CA GLY A 518 -1.22 -6.23 -17.86
C GLY A 518 -1.37 -7.59 -17.21
N HIS A 519 -2.30 -7.75 -16.26
CA HIS A 519 -2.42 -8.95 -15.43
C HIS A 519 -3.31 -10.04 -16.05
N PRO A 520 -3.07 -11.34 -15.73
CA PRO A 520 -3.94 -12.43 -16.18
C PRO A 520 -5.38 -12.38 -15.66
N GLY A 521 -5.61 -11.88 -14.45
CA GLY A 521 -6.93 -11.94 -13.81
C GLY A 521 -7.46 -13.37 -13.79
N VAL A 522 -8.72 -13.57 -14.19
CA VAL A 522 -9.32 -14.91 -14.37
C VAL A 522 -8.66 -15.72 -15.49
N TYR A 523 -8.01 -15.07 -16.46
CA TYR A 523 -7.33 -15.71 -17.59
C TYR A 523 -5.95 -16.29 -17.22
N ARG A 524 -5.66 -16.39 -15.93
CA ARG A 524 -4.68 -17.35 -15.38
C ARG A 524 -5.05 -18.81 -15.63
N ALA A 525 -6.32 -19.09 -15.95
CA ALA A 525 -6.87 -20.42 -16.18
C ALA A 525 -7.45 -20.52 -17.59
N PHE A 526 -7.24 -21.66 -18.25
CA PHE A 526 -7.71 -21.89 -19.61
C PHE A 526 -9.25 -21.89 -19.71
N GLN A 527 -9.80 -20.96 -20.49
CA GLN A 527 -11.23 -20.76 -20.75
C GLN A 527 -12.08 -20.72 -19.46
N PRO A 528 -11.85 -19.74 -18.57
CA PRO A 528 -12.33 -19.79 -17.20
C PRO A 528 -13.87 -19.81 -17.09
N PHE A 529 -14.58 -19.31 -18.09
CA PHE A 529 -16.05 -19.28 -18.13
C PHE A 529 -16.70 -20.53 -18.77
N ALA A 530 -15.93 -21.48 -19.32
CA ALA A 530 -16.46 -22.61 -20.13
C ALA A 530 -17.37 -23.57 -19.34
N LYS A 531 -17.20 -23.67 -18.02
CA LYS A 531 -18.04 -24.50 -17.13
C LYS A 531 -19.29 -23.78 -16.58
N GLY A 532 -19.46 -22.49 -16.89
CA GLY A 532 -20.61 -21.68 -16.48
C GLY A 532 -20.36 -20.80 -15.23
N LYS A 533 -21.23 -19.79 -15.05
CA LYS A 533 -21.04 -18.63 -14.14
C LYS A 533 -21.05 -18.92 -12.62
N ASN A 534 -20.95 -20.17 -12.18
CA ASN A 534 -21.13 -20.56 -10.77
C ASN A 534 -19.86 -21.16 -10.10
N GLU A 535 -18.73 -21.22 -10.80
CA GLU A 535 -17.44 -21.66 -10.24
C GLU A 535 -16.69 -20.44 -9.65
N LYS A 536 -16.06 -20.56 -8.46
CA LYS A 536 -15.27 -19.45 -7.88
C LYS A 536 -13.95 -19.32 -8.64
N LEU A 537 -13.91 -18.42 -9.61
CA LEU A 537 -12.69 -18.11 -10.35
C LEU A 537 -11.72 -17.29 -9.48
N GLN A 538 -10.44 -17.66 -9.52
CA GLN A 538 -9.36 -16.91 -8.87
C GLN A 538 -8.77 -15.92 -9.87
N ASN A 539 -8.53 -14.68 -9.42
CA ASN A 539 -7.76 -13.70 -10.20
C ASN A 539 -6.27 -13.82 -9.87
N ASP A 540 -5.42 -13.60 -10.87
CA ASP A 540 -4.02 -13.26 -10.66
C ASP A 540 -3.80 -11.80 -11.06
N CYS A 541 -3.49 -10.95 -10.07
CA CYS A 541 -3.23 -9.52 -10.26
C CYS A 541 -1.82 -9.13 -9.81
N LEU A 542 -0.91 -10.12 -9.72
CA LEU A 542 0.48 -9.97 -9.31
C LEU A 542 1.43 -10.33 -10.46
N HIS A 543 1.17 -11.44 -11.16
CA HIS A 543 1.92 -11.84 -12.36
C HIS A 543 1.44 -11.07 -13.61
N TRP A 544 2.25 -11.13 -14.66
CA TRP A 544 2.05 -10.38 -15.91
C TRP A 544 1.74 -11.32 -17.07
N CYS A 545 0.77 -10.95 -17.90
CA CYS A 545 0.51 -11.59 -19.18
C CYS A 545 1.75 -11.56 -20.07
N LEU A 546 1.93 -12.62 -20.85
CA LEU A 546 3.00 -12.75 -21.84
C LEU A 546 2.39 -13.05 -23.22
N PRO A 547 2.60 -12.20 -24.24
CA PRO A 547 3.14 -10.84 -24.14
C PRO A 547 2.24 -9.90 -23.32
N GLY A 548 2.78 -8.78 -22.85
CA GLY A 548 2.12 -7.78 -22.01
C GLY A 548 2.99 -6.52 -21.79
N PRO A 549 3.02 -5.96 -20.55
CA PRO A 549 3.85 -4.78 -20.24
C PRO A 549 5.29 -5.11 -19.84
N ILE A 550 5.50 -6.31 -19.30
CA ILE A 550 6.78 -6.79 -18.73
C ILE A 550 7.91 -6.79 -19.76
N GLU A 551 7.57 -6.85 -21.04
CA GLU A 551 8.47 -6.65 -22.19
C GLU A 551 9.26 -5.33 -22.10
N SER A 552 8.67 -4.26 -21.54
CA SER A 552 9.36 -2.97 -21.40
C SER A 552 10.46 -2.99 -20.34
N TRP A 553 10.43 -3.94 -19.39
CA TRP A 553 11.55 -4.13 -18.45
C TRP A 553 12.81 -4.60 -19.19
N ASN A 554 12.67 -5.36 -20.28
CA ASN A 554 13.79 -5.75 -21.15
C ASN A 554 14.42 -4.51 -21.81
N GLU A 555 13.61 -3.55 -22.27
CA GLU A 555 14.11 -2.30 -22.87
C GLU A 555 14.92 -1.47 -21.85
N LEU A 556 14.42 -1.35 -20.63
CA LEU A 556 15.08 -0.62 -19.54
C LEU A 556 16.44 -1.24 -19.15
N PHE A 557 16.49 -2.54 -18.83
CA PHE A 557 17.78 -3.14 -18.43
C PHE A 557 18.75 -3.30 -19.63
N SER A 558 18.24 -3.38 -20.86
CA SER A 558 19.07 -3.35 -22.06
C SER A 558 19.73 -1.98 -22.27
N SER A 559 19.07 -0.87 -21.89
CA SER A 559 19.71 0.45 -21.86
C SER A 559 20.92 0.44 -20.92
N GLU A 560 20.70 0.09 -19.64
CA GLU A 560 21.75 0.07 -18.59
C GLU A 560 22.90 -0.90 -18.87
N THR A 561 22.66 -1.99 -19.60
CA THR A 561 23.70 -2.98 -19.93
C THR A 561 24.43 -2.73 -21.25
N THR A 562 23.92 -1.86 -22.14
CA THR A 562 24.46 -1.71 -23.50
C THR A 562 24.90 -0.29 -23.89
N HIS A 563 24.70 0.72 -23.02
CA HIS A 563 25.11 2.11 -23.24
C HIS A 563 25.88 2.71 -22.05
N PRO A 564 27.21 2.52 -21.96
CA PRO A 564 28.05 3.04 -20.86
C PRO A 564 28.32 4.56 -20.95
N SER A 565 27.40 5.33 -21.55
CA SER A 565 27.52 6.78 -21.79
C SER A 565 26.37 7.59 -21.20
N LEU A 566 25.30 6.94 -20.73
CA LEU A 566 24.37 7.54 -19.77
C LEU A 566 24.94 7.33 -18.36
N VAL A 567 25.77 8.29 -17.95
CA VAL A 567 26.30 8.33 -16.58
C VAL A 567 25.19 8.86 -15.67
N VAL A 568 24.37 7.93 -15.17
CA VAL A 568 23.40 8.19 -14.10
C VAL A 568 23.97 7.71 -12.77
N GLN A 569 23.76 8.52 -11.73
CA GLN A 569 24.27 8.41 -10.35
C GLN A 569 25.72 8.83 -10.12
N ASN A 570 25.87 10.09 -9.70
CA ASN A 570 26.98 10.55 -8.88
C ASN A 570 26.42 11.48 -7.78
N VAL A 571 25.80 10.88 -6.75
CA VAL A 571 25.13 11.63 -5.67
C VAL A 571 26.16 12.33 -4.80
N THR A 572 26.35 13.64 -5.01
CA THR A 572 27.37 14.44 -4.31
C THR A 572 26.78 15.26 -3.17
N PHE A 573 26.93 14.77 -1.93
CA PHE A 573 26.69 15.55 -0.72
C PHE A 573 27.95 16.35 -0.30
N PRO A 574 27.82 17.59 0.20
CA PRO A 574 28.95 18.38 0.69
C PRO A 574 29.46 17.87 2.06
N PRO A 575 30.78 17.96 2.34
CA PRO A 575 31.34 17.56 3.62
C PRO A 575 31.03 18.56 4.75
N PRO A 576 30.99 18.12 6.03
CA PRO A 576 30.69 18.98 7.17
C PRO A 576 31.82 19.96 7.49
N PRO A 577 31.53 21.24 7.81
CA PRO A 577 32.51 22.18 8.35
C PRO A 577 32.96 21.82 9.78
N ASP A 578 34.21 22.14 10.09
CA ASP A 578 34.86 21.82 11.38
C ASP A 578 34.42 22.77 12.52
N THR A 579 34.60 22.34 13.78
CA THR A 579 34.08 23.05 14.98
C THR A 579 35.18 23.62 15.87
N SER A 580 35.45 24.93 15.76
CA SER A 580 36.39 25.63 16.66
C SER A 580 35.94 27.05 17.07
N LEU A 581 35.33 27.14 18.27
CA LEU A 581 35.46 28.18 19.31
C LEU A 581 35.84 29.63 18.93
N VAL A 582 35.04 30.61 19.37
CA VAL A 582 35.33 31.54 20.52
C VAL A 582 34.17 32.55 20.70
N PRO A 583 33.74 32.90 21.93
CA PRO A 583 32.60 33.80 22.20
C PRO A 583 32.97 35.28 22.42
N GLY A 584 32.01 36.21 22.29
CA GLY A 584 32.24 37.65 22.53
C GLY A 584 30.99 38.51 22.84
N HIS A 585 30.75 38.72 24.15
CA HIS A 585 30.10 39.87 24.83
C HIS A 585 28.75 40.49 24.37
N LEU A 586 27.86 40.63 25.36
CA LEU A 586 26.77 41.61 25.41
C LEU A 586 27.29 43.05 25.66
N LEU A 587 26.46 44.05 25.32
CA LEU A 587 26.20 45.20 26.21
C LEU A 587 24.69 45.49 26.24
N VAL A 588 24.24 46.11 27.35
CA VAL A 588 22.86 46.48 27.71
C VAL A 588 22.91 47.86 28.39
N ASP A 589 21.84 48.67 28.26
CA ASP A 589 21.41 49.83 29.10
C ASP A 589 20.35 50.65 28.29
N GLU A 590 19.49 51.55 28.78
CA GLU A 590 18.94 52.03 30.09
C GLU A 590 17.70 52.91 29.70
N SER A 591 16.66 53.22 30.50
CA SER A 591 16.03 52.68 31.73
C SER A 591 14.70 53.47 31.98
N PHE A 592 14.25 53.60 33.25
CA PHE A 592 13.41 54.66 33.87
C PHE A 592 12.31 54.14 34.86
N PRO A 593 11.88 54.92 35.90
CA PRO A 593 11.79 54.34 37.24
C PRO A 593 10.61 54.73 38.18
N ALA A 594 10.39 53.87 39.18
CA ALA A 594 10.12 54.13 40.62
C ALA A 594 8.97 55.01 41.17
N SER A 595 8.59 54.67 42.43
CA SER A 595 7.92 55.50 43.47
C SER A 595 6.39 55.74 43.34
N ASP A 596 5.57 55.80 44.40
CA ASP A 596 5.78 55.39 45.82
C ASP A 596 4.46 55.10 46.59
N ASN A 597 4.60 54.71 47.86
CA ASN A 597 3.57 54.35 48.86
C ASN A 597 2.38 55.32 49.06
N ILE A 598 1.22 54.77 49.50
CA ILE A 598 0.59 55.10 50.81
C ILE A 598 -0.55 54.11 51.20
N THR A 599 -0.84 54.01 52.49
CA THR A 599 -1.68 52.98 53.13
C THR A 599 -3.09 53.46 53.53
N SER A 600 -4.08 52.56 53.46
CA SER A 600 -4.92 52.12 54.60
C SER A 600 -6.10 51.23 54.17
N GLN A 601 -6.70 50.51 55.11
CA GLN A 601 -7.79 49.57 54.85
C GLN A 601 -9.17 50.24 54.98
N ASN A 602 -9.94 50.30 53.88
CA ASN A 602 -11.35 49.88 53.84
C ASN A 602 -11.99 49.93 52.43
N ASP A 603 -11.50 50.73 51.48
CA ASP A 603 -12.11 50.88 50.13
C ASP A 603 -11.56 49.92 49.05
N GLN A 604 -10.96 48.79 49.43
CA GLN A 604 -10.36 47.86 48.47
C GLN A 604 -11.37 47.15 47.55
N LEU A 605 -12.67 47.05 47.89
CA LEU A 605 -13.62 46.32 47.06
C LEU A 605 -14.17 47.13 45.86
N THR A 606 -14.24 48.46 45.97
CA THR A 606 -14.92 49.31 44.98
C THR A 606 -13.95 49.89 43.94
N ILE A 607 -12.73 50.26 44.38
CA ILE A 607 -11.70 50.80 43.47
C ILE A 607 -11.12 49.68 42.60
N ILE A 608 -10.90 48.47 43.16
CA ILE A 608 -10.45 47.30 42.38
C ILE A 608 -11.41 47.03 41.20
N HIS A 609 -12.73 47.10 41.42
CA HIS A 609 -13.70 46.85 40.35
C HIS A 609 -13.75 47.94 39.27
N THR A 610 -13.23 49.14 39.55
CA THR A 610 -13.17 50.26 38.60
C THR A 610 -11.81 50.34 37.89
N VAL A 611 -10.73 49.88 38.55
CA VAL A 611 -9.38 49.84 37.98
C VAL A 611 -9.16 48.58 37.16
N LEU A 612 -9.64 47.40 37.59
CA LEU A 612 -9.60 46.18 36.76
C LEU A 612 -10.37 46.39 35.44
N ASN A 613 -11.55 47.01 35.49
CA ASN A 613 -12.34 47.32 34.30
C ASN A 613 -11.69 48.35 33.36
N ASN A 614 -10.64 49.07 33.78
CA ASN A 614 -9.90 50.06 32.97
C ASN A 614 -8.42 49.68 32.74
N LEU A 615 -7.99 48.51 33.21
CA LEU A 615 -6.75 47.84 32.81
C LEU A 615 -7.02 46.62 31.91
N VAL A 616 -8.24 46.51 31.39
CA VAL A 616 -8.52 45.68 30.21
C VAL A 616 -7.87 46.34 28.99
N THR A 617 -6.58 46.08 28.78
CA THR A 617 -6.09 45.89 27.41
C THR A 617 -6.94 44.77 26.83
N THR A 618 -7.77 45.06 25.84
CA THR A 618 -8.72 44.11 25.25
C THR A 618 -7.97 43.07 24.43
N GLU A 619 -7.41 42.08 25.12
CA GLU A 619 -6.93 40.84 24.54
C GLU A 619 -8.11 40.17 23.85
N CYS A 620 -8.07 40.15 22.52
CA CYS A 620 -9.21 39.70 21.73
C CYS A 620 -9.36 38.18 21.84
N ASP A 621 -10.56 37.72 22.21
CA ASP A 621 -10.95 36.35 22.01
C ASP A 621 -11.09 36.08 20.49
N ILE A 622 -10.06 35.45 19.93
CA ILE A 622 -10.01 35.06 18.52
C ILE A 622 -10.77 33.75 18.23
N PHE A 623 -11.22 33.03 19.26
CA PHE A 623 -11.90 31.73 19.16
C PHE A 623 -13.42 31.87 19.23
N THR A 624 -13.93 32.98 19.78
CA THR A 624 -15.36 33.35 19.73
C THR A 624 -15.64 34.31 18.58
N GLY A 625 -16.55 33.96 17.67
CA GLY A 625 -16.75 34.70 16.43
C GLY A 625 -17.86 34.14 15.56
N HIS A 626 -17.72 34.30 14.25
CA HIS A 626 -18.62 33.75 13.23
C HIS A 626 -17.89 33.61 11.89
N TRP A 627 -18.39 32.75 11.00
CA TRP A 627 -17.88 32.64 9.63
C TRP A 627 -18.50 33.71 8.72
N VAL A 628 -17.66 34.35 7.91
CA VAL A 628 -18.05 35.34 6.90
C VAL A 628 -17.55 34.93 5.51
N PRO A 629 -18.25 35.26 4.42
CA PRO A 629 -17.74 35.03 3.07
C PRO A 629 -16.48 35.85 2.79
N ASP A 630 -15.48 35.24 2.16
CA ASP A 630 -14.24 35.90 1.72
C ASP A 630 -13.96 35.65 0.24
N SER A 631 -14.09 36.71 -0.56
CA SER A 631 -13.92 36.69 -2.00
C SER A 631 -12.47 36.51 -2.46
N SER A 632 -11.47 36.50 -1.57
CA SER A 632 -10.10 36.14 -1.99
C SER A 632 -9.94 34.64 -2.27
N GLY A 633 -10.75 33.80 -1.63
CA GLY A 633 -10.51 32.36 -1.61
C GLY A 633 -9.23 31.96 -0.84
N PRO A 634 -8.80 30.69 -0.98
CA PRO A 634 -7.66 30.12 -0.26
C PRO A 634 -6.30 30.54 -0.84
N PHE A 635 -5.24 30.36 -0.06
CA PHE A 635 -3.86 30.63 -0.47
C PHE A 635 -3.33 29.70 -1.57
N TYR A 636 -3.90 28.50 -1.68
CA TYR A 636 -3.46 27.45 -2.58
C TYR A 636 -4.65 26.70 -3.18
N THR A 637 -4.38 25.86 -4.17
CA THR A 637 -5.38 25.05 -4.87
C THR A 637 -4.98 23.57 -4.84
N SER A 638 -5.89 22.70 -5.30
CA SER A 638 -5.63 21.29 -5.59
C SER A 638 -4.47 21.02 -6.56
N GLU A 639 -4.05 22.03 -7.33
CA GLU A 639 -2.96 21.97 -8.31
C GLU A 639 -1.67 22.63 -7.79
N SER A 640 -1.78 23.69 -6.98
CA SER A 640 -0.62 24.46 -6.47
C SER A 640 -0.09 24.00 -5.11
N CYS A 641 -0.52 22.84 -4.61
CA CYS A 641 0.12 22.15 -3.48
C CYS A 641 0.17 20.62 -3.69
N LYS A 642 1.39 20.07 -3.72
CA LYS A 642 1.62 18.61 -3.77
C LYS A 642 1.53 17.89 -2.41
N HIS A 643 1.41 18.63 -1.30
CA HIS A 643 1.32 18.05 0.05
C HIS A 643 -0.11 17.66 0.47
N ILE A 644 -1.12 17.85 -0.39
CA ILE A 644 -2.50 17.44 -0.12
C ILE A 644 -2.62 15.92 -0.34
N GLU A 645 -2.86 15.16 0.73
CA GLU A 645 -3.18 13.73 0.62
C GLU A 645 -4.51 13.53 -0.16
N ALA A 646 -4.57 12.49 -1.01
CA ALA A 646 -5.71 12.28 -1.91
C ALA A 646 -7.10 12.27 -1.22
N PRO A 647 -7.29 11.67 -0.02
CA PRO A 647 -8.55 11.74 0.72
C PRO A 647 -9.06 13.15 1.06
N GLN A 648 -8.16 14.13 1.15
CA GLN A 648 -8.46 15.54 1.46
C GLN A 648 -8.59 16.41 0.20
N ASN A 649 -8.21 15.92 -0.98
CA ASN A 649 -8.18 16.71 -2.23
C ASN A 649 -9.55 16.78 -2.93
N CYS A 650 -10.56 17.25 -2.20
CA CYS A 650 -11.98 17.14 -2.56
C CYS A 650 -12.32 17.68 -3.96
N LEU A 651 -11.75 18.82 -4.37
CA LEU A 651 -12.00 19.40 -5.70
C LEU A 651 -11.38 18.55 -6.81
N LYS A 652 -10.14 18.06 -6.64
CA LYS A 652 -9.50 17.10 -7.57
C LYS A 652 -10.28 15.79 -7.66
N ASN A 653 -10.90 15.37 -6.56
CA ASN A 653 -11.77 14.20 -6.50
C ASN A 653 -13.17 14.43 -7.13
N GLY A 654 -13.44 15.61 -7.68
CA GLY A 654 -14.69 15.92 -8.38
C GLY A 654 -15.84 16.36 -7.48
N ARG A 655 -15.55 16.96 -6.31
CA ARG A 655 -16.56 17.68 -5.53
C ARG A 655 -17.09 18.88 -6.37
N PRO A 656 -18.41 18.97 -6.62
CA PRO A 656 -18.97 19.94 -7.57
C PRO A 656 -19.23 21.33 -6.97
N ASP A 657 -19.24 21.45 -5.64
CA ASP A 657 -19.39 22.69 -4.91
C ASP A 657 -18.05 23.17 -4.35
N SER A 658 -17.71 24.44 -4.58
CA SER A 658 -16.46 25.07 -4.12
C SER A 658 -16.68 26.16 -3.07
N ASP A 659 -17.92 26.59 -2.82
CA ASP A 659 -18.22 27.74 -1.95
C ASP A 659 -17.65 27.59 -0.52
N TYR A 660 -17.43 26.35 -0.05
CA TYR A 660 -16.84 26.06 1.25
C TYR A 660 -15.40 26.62 1.44
N VAL A 661 -14.64 26.86 0.36
CA VAL A 661 -13.30 27.48 0.43
C VAL A 661 -13.33 29.02 0.46
N HIS A 662 -14.51 29.63 0.26
CA HIS A 662 -14.72 31.08 0.26
C HIS A 662 -15.32 31.60 1.57
N TRP A 663 -14.93 30.99 2.69
CA TRP A 663 -15.34 31.37 4.04
C TRP A 663 -14.14 31.59 4.93
N ARG A 664 -14.16 32.67 5.70
CA ARG A 664 -13.11 33.02 6.66
C ARG A 664 -13.69 33.25 8.05
N TRP A 665 -12.91 32.91 9.08
CA TRP A 665 -13.31 33.13 10.46
C TRP A 665 -13.15 34.61 10.84
N LYS A 666 -14.18 35.17 11.47
CA LYS A 666 -14.17 36.54 12.01
C LYS A 666 -14.44 36.49 13.52
N PRO A 667 -13.42 36.78 14.37
CA PRO A 667 -13.62 37.02 15.79
C PRO A 667 -14.70 38.08 16.06
N ARG A 668 -15.37 37.99 17.19
CA ARG A 668 -16.47 38.90 17.52
C ARG A 668 -16.00 40.34 17.70
N ASP A 669 -14.88 40.53 18.38
CA ASP A 669 -14.47 41.81 18.96
C ASP A 669 -13.15 42.37 18.35
N CYS A 670 -12.58 41.70 17.34
CA CYS A 670 -11.43 42.21 16.57
C CYS A 670 -11.36 41.64 15.13
N GLU A 671 -10.44 42.17 14.32
CA GLU A 671 -10.07 41.58 13.03
C GLU A 671 -8.90 40.60 13.21
N LEU A 672 -9.07 39.35 12.75
CA LEU A 672 -7.97 38.41 12.61
C LEU A 672 -7.14 38.80 11.37
N PRO A 673 -5.81 38.98 11.46
CA PRO A 673 -4.95 39.16 10.29
C PRO A 673 -4.97 37.92 9.39
N LYS A 674 -4.85 38.11 8.06
CA LYS A 674 -4.64 36.96 7.15
C LYS A 674 -3.29 36.32 7.42
N PHE A 675 -3.19 35.01 7.22
CA PHE A 675 -1.92 34.30 7.31
C PHE A 675 -0.92 34.90 6.32
N ASP A 676 0.28 35.22 6.79
CA ASP A 676 1.39 35.67 5.93
C ASP A 676 2.46 34.56 5.97
N PRO A 677 2.55 33.71 4.92
CA PRO A 677 3.49 32.60 4.92
C PRO A 677 4.95 33.05 4.92
N ARG A 678 5.26 34.25 4.40
CA ARG A 678 6.63 34.79 4.43
C ARG A 678 6.98 35.21 5.84
N LYS A 679 6.12 35.99 6.50
CA LYS A 679 6.29 36.38 7.91
C LYS A 679 6.33 35.15 8.82
N PHE A 680 5.55 34.10 8.56
CA PHE A 680 5.63 32.85 9.32
C PHE A 680 7.01 32.20 9.17
N LEU A 681 7.50 32.01 7.94
CA LEU A 681 8.82 31.41 7.69
C LEU A 681 9.97 32.24 8.27
N ASP A 682 9.92 33.57 8.14
CA ASP A 682 10.93 34.47 8.73
C ASP A 682 10.94 34.43 10.27
N LEU A 683 9.77 34.29 10.90
CA LEU A 683 9.66 34.13 12.36
C LEU A 683 10.00 32.71 12.85
N MET A 684 9.96 31.71 11.95
CA MET A 684 10.41 30.33 12.18
C MET A 684 11.84 30.05 11.70
N ARG A 685 12.58 31.09 11.28
CA ARG A 685 13.96 30.99 10.81
C ARG A 685 14.89 30.40 11.88
N ASN A 686 15.69 29.41 11.51
CA ASN A 686 16.57 28.60 12.40
C ASN A 686 15.85 27.83 13.53
N LYS A 687 14.56 27.51 13.38
CA LYS A 687 13.76 26.84 14.42
C LYS A 687 13.23 25.47 14.00
N SER A 688 12.69 24.74 14.96
CA SER A 688 12.02 23.46 14.78
C SER A 688 10.61 23.45 15.36
N PHE A 689 9.66 22.88 14.61
CA PHE A 689 8.24 22.83 14.93
C PHE A 689 7.72 21.40 14.82
N ALA A 690 6.88 20.95 15.76
CA ALA A 690 6.25 19.62 15.72
C ALA A 690 4.72 19.69 15.85
N PHE A 691 4.02 18.96 14.98
CA PHE A 691 2.62 18.58 15.13
C PHE A 691 2.56 17.15 15.69
N ILE A 692 1.99 16.98 16.88
CA ILE A 692 1.91 15.68 17.57
C ILE A 692 0.43 15.34 17.77
N GLY A 693 -0.05 14.23 17.20
CA GLY A 693 -1.46 13.87 17.36
C GLY A 693 -2.05 12.84 16.42
N ASP A 694 -3.37 12.89 16.31
CA ASP A 694 -4.18 12.05 15.42
C ASP A 694 -4.15 12.51 13.94
N SER A 695 -4.98 11.88 13.11
CA SER A 695 -5.09 12.21 11.69
C SER A 695 -5.64 13.62 11.42
N ILE A 696 -6.40 14.22 12.33
CA ILE A 696 -6.84 15.63 12.24
C ILE A 696 -5.69 16.58 12.57
N GLN A 697 -4.72 16.15 13.38
CA GLN A 697 -3.47 16.89 13.56
C GLN A 697 -2.58 16.82 12.29
N ARG A 698 -2.51 15.68 11.61
CA ARG A 698 -1.85 15.59 10.27
C ARG A 698 -2.54 16.45 9.22
N ASN A 699 -3.88 16.48 9.21
CA ASN A 699 -4.68 17.31 8.28
C ASN A 699 -4.37 18.81 8.41
N HIS A 700 -4.14 19.28 9.65
CA HIS A 700 -3.77 20.67 9.96
C HIS A 700 -2.33 20.97 9.53
N GLN A 701 -1.42 20.02 9.72
CA GLN A 701 -0.04 20.12 9.28
C GLN A 701 0.10 20.17 7.74
N GLN A 702 -0.71 19.42 7.00
CA GLN A 702 -0.78 19.50 5.52
C GLN A 702 -1.25 20.89 5.06
N SER A 703 -2.32 21.41 5.68
CA SER A 703 -2.81 22.77 5.43
C SER A 703 -1.72 23.83 5.62
N LEU A 704 -0.94 23.73 6.71
CA LEU A 704 0.20 24.61 6.94
C LEU A 704 1.24 24.49 5.82
N LEU A 705 1.68 23.27 5.46
CA LEU A 705 2.64 23.06 4.36
C LEU A 705 2.17 23.72 3.05
N CYS A 706 0.91 23.50 2.66
CA CYS A 706 0.34 24.09 1.43
C CYS A 706 0.22 25.61 1.47
N THR A 707 0.08 26.18 2.66
CA THR A 707 0.09 27.64 2.84
C THR A 707 1.52 28.20 2.75
N LEU A 708 2.52 27.47 3.25
CA LEU A 708 3.93 27.86 3.20
C LEU A 708 4.59 27.64 1.82
N SER A 709 4.15 26.66 1.04
CA SER A 709 4.66 26.39 -0.32
C SER A 709 4.48 27.57 -1.30
N GLN A 710 3.55 28.48 -0.99
CA GLN A 710 3.36 29.73 -1.74
C GLN A 710 4.53 30.74 -1.56
N VAL A 711 5.53 30.41 -0.74
CA VAL A 711 6.76 31.18 -0.51
C VAL A 711 8.02 30.33 -0.68
N GLU A 712 8.04 29.11 -0.15
CA GLU A 712 9.12 28.14 -0.31
C GLU A 712 8.58 26.71 -0.24
N GLU A 713 8.84 25.91 -1.28
CA GLU A 713 8.52 24.48 -1.30
C GLU A 713 9.46 23.71 -0.36
N ALA A 714 8.91 22.90 0.54
CA ALA A 714 9.71 22.18 1.53
C ALA A 714 10.18 20.80 1.02
N VAL A 715 11.42 20.44 1.34
CA VAL A 715 11.97 19.11 1.04
C VAL A 715 11.71 18.18 2.21
N GLU A 716 11.19 16.97 1.97
CA GLU A 716 11.07 15.95 3.03
C GLU A 716 12.45 15.35 3.32
N VAL A 717 12.90 15.43 4.58
CA VAL A 717 14.28 15.09 5.00
C VAL A 717 14.34 13.95 6.02
N TYR A 718 13.20 13.47 6.49
CA TYR A 718 13.10 12.29 7.37
C TYR A 718 11.67 11.76 7.33
N HIS A 719 11.53 10.46 7.10
CA HIS A 719 10.27 9.72 7.08
C HIS A 719 10.46 8.41 7.84
N VAL A 720 9.58 8.12 8.79
CA VAL A 720 9.46 6.79 9.43
C VAL A 720 8.03 6.31 9.20
N GLU A 721 7.90 5.46 8.19
CA GLU A 721 6.64 4.99 7.61
C GLU A 721 5.83 4.11 8.59
N GLU A 722 6.52 3.27 9.36
CA GLU A 722 5.98 2.47 10.50
C GLU A 722 5.17 3.33 11.48
N TYR A 723 5.59 4.58 11.68
CA TYR A 723 5.03 5.53 12.64
C TYR A 723 4.35 6.73 11.96
N ARG A 724 4.17 6.69 10.63
CA ARG A 724 3.68 7.78 9.77
C ARG A 724 4.20 9.16 10.18
N SER A 725 5.46 9.21 10.60
CA SER A 725 6.12 10.38 11.17
C SER A 725 7.06 10.98 10.13
N ARG A 726 6.89 12.26 9.80
CA ARG A 726 7.57 12.95 8.70
C ARG A 726 8.18 14.26 9.14
N ARG A 727 9.18 14.74 8.41
CA ARG A 727 9.84 16.03 8.65
C ARG A 727 10.25 16.68 7.34
N TRP A 728 9.85 17.93 7.19
CA TRP A 728 10.17 18.79 6.04
C TRP A 728 11.11 19.91 6.44
N HIS A 729 11.97 20.31 5.51
CA HIS A 729 12.96 21.36 5.68
C HIS A 729 12.77 22.47 4.65
N PHE A 730 12.70 23.70 5.16
CA PHE A 730 12.70 24.93 4.37
C PHE A 730 14.12 25.49 4.40
N SER A 731 14.88 25.22 3.34
CA SER A 731 16.32 25.45 3.26
C SER A 731 16.69 26.93 3.35
N SER A 732 15.90 27.82 2.74
CA SER A 732 16.17 29.28 2.75
C SER A 732 15.87 29.94 4.11
N HIS A 733 15.11 29.25 4.97
CA HIS A 733 14.81 29.67 6.34
C HIS A 733 15.58 28.88 7.40
N ASN A 734 16.26 27.78 7.03
CA ASN A 734 16.78 26.79 7.97
C ASN A 734 15.70 26.38 9.00
N PHE A 735 14.47 26.18 8.53
CA PHE A 735 13.31 25.85 9.34
C PHE A 735 12.98 24.36 9.16
N THR A 736 12.55 23.68 10.23
CA THR A 736 12.08 22.29 10.17
C THR A 736 10.67 22.14 10.74
N LEU A 737 9.80 21.49 9.98
CA LEU A 737 8.43 21.16 10.37
C LEU A 737 8.32 19.63 10.46
N SER A 738 7.88 19.10 11.60
CA SER A 738 7.70 17.66 11.84
C SER A 738 6.25 17.31 12.13
N VAL A 739 5.83 16.08 11.82
CA VAL A 739 4.58 15.48 12.26
C VAL A 739 4.83 14.12 12.90
N PHE A 740 4.09 13.81 13.95
CA PHE A 740 4.09 12.52 14.65
C PHE A 740 2.65 12.01 14.77
N LEU A 741 2.36 10.86 14.15
CA LEU A 741 1.04 10.24 14.22
C LEU A 741 0.94 9.39 15.50
N SER A 742 0.50 10.01 16.58
CA SER A 742 0.26 9.39 17.88
C SER A 742 -1.21 9.59 18.28
N PRO A 743 -2.15 8.75 17.79
CA PRO A 743 -3.59 9.04 17.88
C PRO A 743 -4.14 9.03 19.31
N PHE A 744 -3.46 8.35 20.22
CA PHE A 744 -3.76 8.35 21.66
C PHE A 744 -2.77 9.20 22.48
N LEU A 745 -1.72 9.76 21.87
CA LEU A 745 -0.60 10.49 22.49
C LEU A 745 0.26 9.68 23.50
N LEU A 746 -0.30 8.59 24.01
CA LEU A 746 0.26 7.55 24.87
C LEU A 746 0.75 6.35 24.06
N LYS A 747 1.57 5.50 24.68
CA LYS A 747 1.92 4.20 24.12
C LYS A 747 0.67 3.31 24.00
N ALA A 748 0.22 3.13 22.77
CA ALA A 748 -0.77 2.14 22.39
C ALA A 748 -0.12 0.95 21.67
N ALA A 749 -0.83 -0.18 21.63
CA ALA A 749 -0.62 -1.27 20.69
C ALA A 749 -1.99 -1.73 20.20
N ILE A 750 -2.14 -2.05 18.92
CA ILE A 750 -3.40 -2.57 18.36
C ILE A 750 -3.18 -4.06 18.05
N LEU A 751 -4.03 -4.93 18.59
CA LEU A 751 -3.95 -6.37 18.32
C LEU A 751 -4.55 -6.68 16.95
N GLU A 752 -3.69 -7.00 15.97
CA GLU A 752 -4.10 -7.30 14.59
C GLU A 752 -5.13 -8.44 14.50
N ASP A 753 -5.02 -9.47 15.35
CA ASP A 753 -5.98 -10.59 15.43
C ASP A 753 -7.43 -10.17 15.76
N THR A 754 -7.65 -9.00 16.40
CA THR A 754 -8.96 -8.61 16.97
C THR A 754 -9.38 -7.16 16.74
N GLY A 755 -8.47 -6.27 16.36
CA GLY A 755 -8.66 -4.82 16.42
C GLY A 755 -8.66 -4.23 17.84
N GLU A 756 -8.34 -5.02 18.87
CA GLU A 756 -8.40 -4.56 20.27
C GLU A 756 -7.23 -3.63 20.59
N ILE A 757 -7.54 -2.43 21.08
CA ILE A 757 -6.55 -1.41 21.45
C ILE A 757 -6.06 -1.64 22.88
N HIS A 758 -4.77 -1.86 23.06
CA HIS A 758 -4.10 -1.92 24.35
C HIS A 758 -3.42 -0.59 24.65
N LEU A 759 -3.95 0.17 25.61
CA LEU A 759 -3.51 1.54 25.91
C LEU A 759 -2.79 1.63 27.26
N HIS A 760 -1.55 2.12 27.28
CA HIS A 760 -0.76 2.28 28.51
C HIS A 760 -0.96 3.67 29.12
N LEU A 761 -1.82 3.76 30.13
CA LEU A 761 -2.16 5.00 30.85
C LEU A 761 -1.01 5.55 31.71
N ASP A 762 0.10 4.82 31.83
CA ASP A 762 1.33 5.19 32.53
C ASP A 762 2.48 5.62 31.60
N LYS A 763 2.30 5.63 30.26
CA LYS A 763 3.40 5.78 29.30
C LYS A 763 3.02 6.66 28.11
N LEU A 764 3.78 7.74 27.91
CA LEU A 764 3.74 8.49 26.66
C LEU A 764 4.20 7.62 25.48
N ASP A 765 3.80 8.01 24.28
CA ASP A 765 4.38 7.47 23.06
C ASP A 765 5.83 7.96 22.90
N THR A 766 6.77 7.03 22.75
CA THR A 766 8.21 7.30 22.65
C THR A 766 8.58 8.02 21.36
N GLN A 767 7.82 7.83 20.27
CA GLN A 767 8.11 8.42 18.94
C GLN A 767 8.37 9.93 19.02
N TRP A 768 7.49 10.64 19.74
CA TRP A 768 7.55 12.09 19.90
C TRP A 768 8.17 12.51 21.23
N SER A 769 7.92 11.78 22.32
CA SER A 769 8.35 12.23 23.66
C SER A 769 9.86 12.14 23.87
N GLU A 770 10.54 11.18 23.23
CA GLU A 770 12.01 11.11 23.22
C GLU A 770 12.64 12.22 22.35
N GLN A 771 11.91 12.73 21.35
CA GLN A 771 12.33 13.84 20.48
C GLN A 771 11.89 15.23 20.97
N TYR A 772 11.10 15.34 22.04
CA TYR A 772 10.50 16.61 22.51
C TYR A 772 11.54 17.73 22.73
N THR A 773 12.75 17.38 23.17
CA THR A 773 13.84 18.34 23.40
C THR A 773 14.41 18.99 22.13
N ASN A 774 14.02 18.49 20.96
CA ASN A 774 14.50 18.97 19.65
C ASN A 774 13.57 20.02 19.01
N PHE A 775 12.50 20.44 19.69
CA PHE A 775 11.45 21.32 19.12
C PHE A 775 11.32 22.65 19.88
N ASP A 776 11.46 23.79 19.21
CA ASP A 776 11.17 25.11 19.78
C ASP A 776 9.66 25.34 19.96
N TYR A 777 8.86 24.78 19.05
CA TYR A 777 7.40 24.90 19.03
C TYR A 777 6.74 23.54 18.88
N VAL A 778 5.68 23.29 19.64
CA VAL A 778 4.93 22.03 19.59
C VAL A 778 3.44 22.31 19.64
N VAL A 779 2.68 21.77 18.68
CA VAL A 779 1.22 21.67 18.77
C VAL A 779 0.85 20.24 19.08
N ILE A 780 0.22 20.01 20.24
CA ILE A 780 -0.29 18.70 20.67
C ILE A 780 -1.81 18.69 20.50
N ALA A 781 -2.35 17.63 19.92
CA ALA A 781 -3.80 17.45 19.77
C ALA A 781 -4.16 15.98 19.62
N GLY A 782 -5.35 15.56 20.04
CA GLY A 782 -5.89 14.25 19.68
C GLY A 782 -6.87 13.72 20.71
N GLY A 783 -7.97 13.15 20.25
CA GLY A 783 -9.06 12.69 21.13
C GLY A 783 -10.04 11.72 20.47
N LYS A 784 -10.28 11.89 19.15
CA LYS A 784 -11.22 11.10 18.33
C LYS A 784 -10.91 9.59 18.20
N TRP A 785 -9.85 9.10 18.84
CA TRP A 785 -9.53 7.68 18.93
C TRP A 785 -9.86 7.05 20.29
N PHE A 786 -9.98 7.84 21.37
CA PHE A 786 -10.27 7.35 22.72
C PHE A 786 -11.63 6.64 22.86
N PRO A 787 -12.73 7.07 22.20
CA PRO A 787 -14.03 6.40 22.23
C PRO A 787 -14.09 5.01 21.56
N ARG A 788 -12.96 4.48 21.07
CA ARG A 788 -12.87 3.10 20.55
C ARG A 788 -12.75 2.08 21.70
N THR A 789 -13.20 0.85 21.45
CA THR A 789 -13.03 -0.29 22.35
C THR A 789 -11.56 -0.52 22.68
N ALA A 790 -11.19 -0.44 23.95
CA ALA A 790 -9.80 -0.48 24.39
C ALA A 790 -9.64 -1.12 25.78
N THR A 791 -8.56 -1.87 25.99
CA THR A 791 -8.14 -2.43 27.28
C THR A 791 -6.98 -1.61 27.85
N TYR A 792 -7.12 -1.19 29.10
CA TYR A 792 -6.25 -0.21 29.75
C TYR A 792 -5.22 -0.85 30.66
N TYR A 793 -3.96 -0.48 30.45
CA TYR A 793 -2.81 -0.94 31.21
C TYR A 793 -2.18 0.19 32.02
N GLU A 794 -1.74 -0.13 33.23
CA GLU A 794 -0.93 0.76 34.08
C GLU A 794 0.09 -0.14 34.81
N ASN A 795 1.39 0.18 34.76
CA ASN A 795 2.48 -0.67 35.22
C ASN A 795 2.46 -2.09 34.59
N ASN A 796 2.05 -2.18 33.31
CA ASN A 796 1.80 -3.44 32.58
C ASN A 796 0.71 -4.35 33.21
N THR A 797 -0.13 -3.84 34.10
CA THR A 797 -1.29 -4.56 34.65
C THR A 797 -2.59 -3.99 34.10
N ILE A 798 -3.56 -4.85 33.76
CA ILE A 798 -4.88 -4.40 33.30
C ILE A 798 -5.60 -3.70 34.46
N LYS A 799 -6.09 -2.49 34.23
CA LYS A 799 -6.88 -1.69 35.20
C LYS A 799 -8.37 -1.64 34.87
N GLY A 800 -8.71 -1.77 33.60
CA GLY A 800 -10.08 -1.74 33.10
C GLY A 800 -10.09 -1.65 31.58
N CYS A 801 -11.21 -1.19 31.03
CA CYS A 801 -11.42 -1.05 29.59
C CYS A 801 -12.51 -0.02 29.28
N HIS A 802 -12.61 0.35 28.01
CA HIS A 802 -13.83 0.86 27.41
C HIS A 802 -14.44 -0.20 26.48
N TYR A 803 -15.77 -0.39 26.57
CA TYR A 803 -16.52 -1.48 25.95
C TYR A 803 -15.95 -2.87 26.26
N CYS A 804 -15.76 -3.14 27.55
CA CYS A 804 -15.06 -4.33 28.06
C CYS A 804 -15.53 -5.67 27.44
N PRO A 805 -14.62 -6.44 26.78
CA PRO A 805 -14.97 -7.72 26.14
C PRO A 805 -15.28 -8.84 27.14
N SER A 806 -14.96 -8.66 28.43
CA SER A 806 -15.17 -9.63 29.50
C SER A 806 -15.78 -8.98 30.74
N LYS A 807 -16.78 -9.63 31.33
CA LYS A 807 -17.47 -9.19 32.56
C LYS A 807 -16.59 -9.19 33.82
N ASN A 808 -15.36 -9.70 33.72
CA ASN A 808 -14.40 -9.72 34.82
C ASN A 808 -13.47 -8.49 34.81
N LEU A 809 -13.59 -7.60 33.83
CA LEU A 809 -12.85 -6.34 33.74
C LEU A 809 -13.76 -5.17 34.14
N THR A 810 -13.15 -4.09 34.65
CA THR A 810 -13.85 -2.86 35.04
C THR A 810 -14.04 -1.96 33.83
N GLU A 811 -15.30 -1.66 33.46
CA GLU A 811 -15.60 -0.58 32.52
C GLU A 811 -15.22 0.75 33.20
N LEU A 812 -14.29 1.49 32.58
CA LEU A 812 -13.80 2.78 33.06
C LEU A 812 -14.16 3.95 32.14
N GLY A 813 -14.70 3.68 30.94
CA GLY A 813 -15.02 4.71 29.94
C GLY A 813 -13.80 5.26 29.19
N PHE A 814 -14.03 5.99 28.10
CA PHE A 814 -12.95 6.65 27.33
C PHE A 814 -12.44 7.91 28.02
N ASP A 815 -13.32 8.60 28.74
CA ASP A 815 -13.07 9.79 29.55
C ASP A 815 -11.94 9.55 30.57
N HIS A 816 -11.98 8.41 31.29
CA HIS A 816 -10.93 8.04 32.23
C HIS A 816 -9.54 7.93 31.57
N ALA A 817 -9.49 7.32 30.38
CA ALA A 817 -8.23 7.20 29.63
C ALA A 817 -7.78 8.55 29.06
N TYR A 818 -8.72 9.40 28.64
CA TYR A 818 -8.40 10.72 28.08
C TYR A 818 -7.90 11.71 29.14
N HIS A 819 -8.54 11.76 30.32
CA HIS A 819 -8.01 12.44 31.51
C HIS A 819 -6.58 11.97 31.80
N LYS A 820 -6.34 10.65 31.88
CA LYS A 820 -5.02 10.07 32.13
C LYS A 820 -3.98 10.46 31.08
N ALA A 821 -4.37 10.51 29.80
CA ALA A 821 -3.50 10.94 28.72
C ALA A 821 -3.08 12.40 28.86
N LEU A 822 -4.05 13.31 28.94
CA LEU A 822 -3.79 14.76 29.09
C LEU A 822 -2.99 15.04 30.37
N GLN A 823 -3.34 14.40 31.49
CA GLN A 823 -2.57 14.48 32.74
C GLN A 823 -1.11 14.06 32.55
N LEU A 824 -0.82 12.95 31.87
CA LEU A 824 0.57 12.49 31.70
C LEU A 824 1.36 13.44 30.78
N ILE A 825 0.74 13.91 29.69
CA ILE A 825 1.33 14.83 28.70
C ILE A 825 1.64 16.17 29.34
N PHE A 826 0.68 16.78 30.04
CA PHE A 826 0.86 18.07 30.70
C PHE A 826 1.82 17.98 31.89
N ASN A 827 1.84 16.87 32.64
CA ASN A 827 2.88 16.66 33.67
C ASN A 827 4.28 16.53 33.06
N PHE A 828 4.43 15.87 31.92
CA PHE A 828 5.69 15.79 31.17
C PHE A 828 6.13 17.17 30.64
N VAL A 829 5.28 17.88 29.89
CA VAL A 829 5.56 19.21 29.34
C VAL A 829 5.90 20.21 30.45
N THR A 830 5.09 20.29 31.50
CA THR A 830 5.35 21.26 32.58
C THR A 830 6.60 20.92 33.40
N SER A 831 6.99 19.64 33.50
CA SER A 831 8.15 19.19 34.29
C SER A 831 9.41 19.00 33.46
N SER A 832 9.35 19.16 32.14
CA SER A 832 10.52 19.11 31.27
C SER A 832 11.47 20.28 31.55
N ASN A 833 12.77 20.01 31.46
CA ASN A 833 13.81 21.05 31.49
C ASN A 833 13.80 21.86 30.20
N HIS A 834 13.35 21.28 29.08
CA HIS A 834 13.20 21.98 27.81
C HIS A 834 11.92 22.81 27.78
N LYS A 835 12.03 24.07 27.36
CA LYS A 835 10.98 25.09 27.44
C LYS A 835 10.46 25.48 26.05
N ALA A 836 10.04 24.48 25.28
CA ALA A 836 9.31 24.70 24.04
C ALA A 836 8.05 25.54 24.26
N HIS A 837 7.64 26.32 23.25
CA HIS A 837 6.33 26.95 23.19
C HIS A 837 5.29 25.88 22.83
N VAL A 838 4.48 25.47 23.79
CA VAL A 838 3.52 24.38 23.60
C VAL A 838 2.10 24.93 23.44
N LEU A 839 1.47 24.59 22.33
CA LEU A 839 0.05 24.81 22.08
C LEU A 839 -0.69 23.48 22.21
N PHE A 840 -1.81 23.48 22.91
CA PHE A 840 -2.76 22.38 22.87
C PHE A 840 -3.92 22.77 21.96
N ARG A 841 -4.20 22.00 20.91
CA ARG A 841 -5.34 22.23 20.01
C ARG A 841 -6.49 21.32 20.41
N THR A 842 -7.67 21.90 20.59
CA THR A 842 -8.90 21.18 20.94
C THR A 842 -9.33 20.21 19.83
N THR A 843 -10.24 19.29 20.16
CA THR A 843 -10.85 18.41 19.15
C THR A 843 -11.84 19.17 18.25
N ALA A 844 -11.82 18.84 16.96
CA ALA A 844 -12.83 19.29 16.00
C ALA A 844 -14.01 18.31 16.01
N ALA A 845 -15.24 18.83 15.84
CA ALA A 845 -16.43 18.00 15.74
C ALA A 845 -16.52 17.27 14.39
N ASP A 846 -17.21 16.12 14.36
CA ASP A 846 -17.58 15.40 13.13
C ASP A 846 -19.08 15.53 12.84
N HIS A 847 -19.44 15.56 11.55
CA HIS A 847 -20.76 16.02 11.10
C HIS A 847 -21.55 14.95 10.35
N PHE A 848 -21.68 13.75 10.93
CA PHE A 848 -22.51 12.69 10.36
C PHE A 848 -24.01 12.98 10.58
N GLU A 849 -24.74 13.27 9.50
CA GLU A 849 -26.20 13.35 9.51
C GLU A 849 -26.86 12.00 9.18
N ASN A 850 -28.04 11.74 9.75
CA ASN A 850 -28.93 10.61 9.44
C ASN A 850 -28.35 9.20 9.71
N GLY A 851 -27.25 9.11 10.45
CA GLY A 851 -26.61 7.88 10.90
C GLY A 851 -25.19 8.16 11.35
N GLU A 852 -24.49 7.12 11.81
CA GLU A 852 -23.05 7.14 12.12
C GLU A 852 -22.22 6.67 10.92
N TRP A 853 -20.89 6.84 10.97
CA TRP A 853 -19.96 6.31 9.95
C TRP A 853 -20.20 4.84 9.61
N TYR A 854 -20.55 3.99 10.59
CA TYR A 854 -20.80 2.56 10.41
C TYR A 854 -22.23 2.21 9.96
N SER A 855 -23.19 3.12 10.16
CA SER A 855 -24.61 2.86 9.83
C SER A 855 -25.06 3.56 8.54
N GLY A 856 -24.27 4.48 8.00
CA GLY A 856 -24.48 5.13 6.72
C GLY A 856 -24.82 6.62 6.81
N GLY A 857 -24.34 7.30 7.86
CA GLY A 857 -24.40 8.76 7.96
C GLY A 857 -23.58 9.48 6.88
N TYR A 858 -23.89 10.75 6.66
CA TYR A 858 -23.29 11.56 5.59
C TYR A 858 -23.25 13.05 5.95
N CYS A 859 -22.38 13.80 5.27
CA CYS A 859 -22.14 15.24 5.46
C CYS A 859 -22.30 15.96 4.11
N ASN A 860 -23.54 16.03 3.62
CA ASN A 860 -23.87 16.57 2.29
C ASN A 860 -24.26 18.06 2.31
N ARG A 861 -23.87 18.81 3.35
CA ARG A 861 -24.12 20.27 3.42
C ARG A 861 -23.07 21.01 2.59
N THR A 862 -23.49 22.04 1.88
CA THR A 862 -22.61 22.87 1.01
C THR A 862 -22.43 24.29 1.54
N GLY A 863 -22.68 24.50 2.83
CA GLY A 863 -22.44 25.76 3.53
C GLY A 863 -22.49 25.59 5.06
N PRO A 864 -21.98 26.58 5.81
CA PRO A 864 -21.81 26.50 7.26
C PRO A 864 -23.13 26.47 8.02
N PHE A 865 -23.10 25.95 9.25
CA PHE A 865 -24.15 26.16 10.24
C PHE A 865 -24.15 27.62 10.73
N LYS A 866 -25.32 28.10 11.16
CA LYS A 866 -25.44 29.34 11.93
C LYS A 866 -25.20 29.09 13.42
N GLU A 867 -24.92 30.17 14.15
CA GLU A 867 -24.83 30.15 15.60
C GLU A 867 -26.11 29.53 16.21
N GLY A 868 -25.96 28.45 16.98
CA GLY A 868 -27.08 27.70 17.57
C GLY A 868 -27.88 26.83 16.60
N GLU A 869 -27.38 26.55 15.38
CA GLU A 869 -27.99 25.57 14.46
C GLU A 869 -27.49 24.13 14.72
N ALA A 870 -26.36 23.97 15.42
CA ALA A 870 -25.77 22.70 15.81
C ALA A 870 -25.23 22.73 17.26
N ASP A 871 -25.30 21.58 17.93
CA ASP A 871 -24.74 21.30 19.26
C ASP A 871 -23.71 20.17 19.14
N LEU A 872 -22.74 20.12 20.05
CA LEU A 872 -21.80 18.98 20.16
C LEU A 872 -22.54 17.67 20.49
N THR A 873 -22.02 16.55 19.99
CA THR A 873 -22.43 15.21 20.44
C THR A 873 -22.08 15.01 21.92
N THR A 874 -22.71 14.04 22.60
CA THR A 874 -22.34 13.69 23.99
C THR A 874 -20.87 13.29 24.12
N GLU A 875 -20.34 12.64 23.08
CA GLU A 875 -18.93 12.23 23.00
C GLU A 875 -18.00 13.44 22.88
N ASP A 876 -18.26 14.33 21.91
CA ASP A 876 -17.43 15.51 21.67
C ASP A 876 -17.52 16.53 22.78
N LYS A 877 -18.68 16.66 23.41
CA LYS A 877 -18.80 17.44 24.63
C LYS A 877 -17.94 16.85 25.75
N THR A 878 -17.93 15.52 25.91
CA THR A 878 -17.09 14.88 26.94
C THR A 878 -15.61 15.07 26.64
N LEU A 879 -15.17 14.95 25.38
CA LEU A 879 -13.81 15.29 24.97
C LEU A 879 -13.50 16.77 25.28
N ARG A 880 -14.37 17.70 24.91
CA ARG A 880 -14.18 19.15 25.12
C ARG A 880 -14.14 19.56 26.59
N ASP A 881 -15.01 18.98 27.43
CA ASP A 881 -15.07 19.24 28.87
C ASP A 881 -13.77 18.73 29.54
N VAL A 882 -13.28 17.53 29.18
CA VAL A 882 -12.00 16.95 29.68
C VAL A 882 -10.78 17.76 29.21
N GLU A 883 -10.80 18.25 27.96
CA GLU A 883 -9.75 19.11 27.41
C GLU A 883 -9.59 20.41 28.21
N LEU A 884 -10.69 21.07 28.57
CA LEU A 884 -10.64 22.26 29.44
C LEU A 884 -10.14 21.90 30.84
N GLU A 885 -10.74 20.89 31.47
CA GLU A 885 -10.46 20.57 32.87
C GLU A 885 -8.99 20.20 33.11
N GLU A 886 -8.34 19.48 32.18
CA GLU A 886 -6.92 19.16 32.31
C GLU A 886 -6.00 20.28 31.82
N PHE A 887 -6.39 21.06 30.82
CA PHE A 887 -5.58 22.19 30.34
C PHE A 887 -5.52 23.34 31.37
N GLU A 888 -6.62 23.66 32.06
CA GLU A 888 -6.65 24.70 33.11
C GLU A 888 -5.70 24.36 34.27
N LYS A 889 -5.75 23.10 34.76
CA LYS A 889 -4.79 22.57 35.77
C LYS A 889 -3.35 22.67 35.25
N ALA A 890 -3.12 22.32 33.98
CA ALA A 890 -1.81 22.36 33.36
C ALA A 890 -1.23 23.78 33.29
N VAL A 891 -2.04 24.78 32.97
CA VAL A 891 -1.63 26.20 32.94
C VAL A 891 -1.30 26.70 34.35
N GLU A 892 -2.07 26.34 35.37
CA GLU A 892 -1.78 26.72 36.77
C GLU A 892 -0.42 26.16 37.25
N ILE A 893 -0.12 24.90 36.89
CA ILE A 893 1.14 24.23 37.22
C ILE A 893 2.30 24.74 36.34
N GLY A 894 2.06 24.95 35.04
CA GLY A 894 3.05 25.39 34.06
C GLY A 894 3.54 26.81 34.30
N SER A 895 2.61 27.72 34.60
CA SER A 895 2.93 29.13 34.90
C SER A 895 3.88 29.26 36.10
N ARG A 896 3.67 28.45 37.16
CA ARG A 896 4.57 28.37 38.32
C ARG A 896 5.96 27.80 38.02
N LYS A 897 6.13 27.11 36.88
CA LYS A 897 7.39 26.51 36.41
C LYS A 897 8.00 27.23 35.20
N GLY A 898 7.47 28.39 34.81
CA GLY A 898 7.93 29.15 33.63
C GLY A 898 7.71 28.41 32.30
N VAL A 899 6.59 27.70 32.15
CA VAL A 899 6.23 26.95 30.93
C VAL A 899 5.04 27.61 30.26
N THR A 900 5.23 28.06 29.01
CA THR A 900 4.16 28.66 28.20
C THR A 900 3.31 27.57 27.54
N LEU A 901 2.13 27.34 28.11
CA LEU A 901 1.03 26.59 27.49
C LEU A 901 0.01 27.58 26.92
N LYS A 902 -0.45 27.39 25.69
CA LYS A 902 -1.60 28.13 25.11
C LYS A 902 -2.66 27.17 24.54
N LEU A 903 -3.94 27.54 24.63
CA LEU A 903 -5.05 26.77 24.06
C LEU A 903 -5.39 27.30 22.67
N LEU A 904 -5.23 26.49 21.63
CA LEU A 904 -5.74 26.75 20.29
C LEU A 904 -7.13 26.14 20.18
N ASP A 905 -8.15 26.89 20.62
CA ASP A 905 -9.52 26.39 20.57
C ASP A 905 -10.11 26.53 19.17
N ILE A 906 -10.27 25.39 18.49
CA ILE A 906 -10.91 25.31 17.17
C ILE A 906 -12.28 24.61 17.23
N ASN A 907 -12.77 24.26 18.42
CA ASN A 907 -13.94 23.39 18.56
C ASN A 907 -15.23 24.07 18.07
N HIS A 908 -15.56 25.27 18.57
CA HIS A 908 -16.75 26.02 18.13
C HIS A 908 -16.71 26.37 16.65
N LEU A 909 -15.60 26.95 16.18
CA LEU A 909 -15.46 27.36 14.78
C LEU A 909 -15.40 26.19 13.79
N SER A 910 -14.98 24.99 14.21
CA SER A 910 -15.09 23.78 13.36
C SER A 910 -16.47 23.13 13.42
N LEU A 911 -17.16 23.13 14.58
CA LEU A 911 -18.56 22.73 14.71
C LEU A 911 -19.47 23.51 13.75
N LEU A 912 -19.15 24.77 13.42
CA LEU A 912 -19.94 25.54 12.46
C LEU A 912 -19.67 25.18 10.97
N ARG A 913 -18.79 24.22 10.65
CA ARG A 913 -18.32 23.92 9.27
C ARG A 913 -18.58 22.48 8.78
N PRO A 914 -19.83 21.99 8.80
CA PRO A 914 -20.22 20.68 8.25
C PRO A 914 -19.98 20.56 6.74
N ASP A 915 -19.79 21.69 6.04
CA ASP A 915 -19.45 21.80 4.63
C ASP A 915 -17.96 21.58 4.33
N GLY A 916 -17.10 21.55 5.35
CA GLY A 916 -15.66 21.39 5.20
C GLY A 916 -15.14 19.98 4.93
N HIS A 917 -16.00 18.97 4.99
CA HIS A 917 -15.58 17.57 4.96
C HIS A 917 -15.52 16.98 3.54
N PRO A 918 -14.67 15.96 3.28
CA PRO A 918 -14.68 15.23 2.01
C PRO A 918 -16.01 14.55 1.71
N GLY A 919 -16.72 14.03 2.72
CA GLY A 919 -17.95 13.27 2.54
C GLY A 919 -17.70 12.10 1.61
N VAL A 920 -18.46 12.04 0.50
CA VAL A 920 -18.27 11.03 -0.55
C VAL A 920 -17.06 11.27 -1.46
N TYR A 921 -16.46 12.46 -1.45
CA TYR A 921 -15.36 12.88 -2.36
C TYR A 921 -13.97 12.56 -1.79
N LEU A 922 -13.87 11.47 -1.02
CA LEU A 922 -12.62 10.90 -0.52
C LEU A 922 -11.85 10.11 -1.62
N PRO A 923 -12.50 9.24 -2.41
CA PRO A 923 -11.94 8.76 -3.68
C PRO A 923 -12.29 9.69 -4.84
N SER A 924 -11.51 9.65 -5.92
CA SER A 924 -11.80 10.43 -7.13
C SER A 924 -13.05 9.95 -7.87
N GLN A 925 -13.88 10.90 -8.29
CA GLN A 925 -15.13 10.71 -9.05
C GLN A 925 -16.07 9.63 -8.47
N PRO A 926 -16.55 9.78 -7.21
CA PRO A 926 -17.28 8.73 -6.49
C PRO A 926 -18.59 8.29 -7.17
N PHE A 927 -19.18 9.13 -8.02
CA PHE A 927 -20.42 8.82 -8.74
C PHE A 927 -20.22 8.18 -10.12
N SER A 928 -18.98 8.00 -10.59
CA SER A 928 -18.63 7.49 -11.92
C SER A 928 -19.22 6.09 -12.22
N LYS A 929 -19.31 5.22 -11.20
CA LYS A 929 -19.87 3.84 -11.30
C LYS A 929 -21.40 3.77 -11.19
N GLY A 930 -22.09 4.90 -10.96
CA GLY A 930 -23.57 4.99 -10.94
C GLY A 930 -24.23 4.89 -9.54
N LYS A 931 -25.50 5.31 -9.45
CA LYS A 931 -26.22 5.65 -8.20
C LYS A 931 -26.67 4.47 -7.31
N HIS A 932 -26.04 3.30 -7.39
CA HIS A 932 -26.50 2.08 -6.70
C HIS A 932 -25.50 1.47 -5.71
N GLU A 933 -24.30 2.03 -5.59
CA GLU A 933 -23.29 1.58 -4.62
C GLU A 933 -23.36 2.37 -3.30
N LYS A 934 -23.02 1.74 -2.17
CA LYS A 934 -22.91 2.42 -0.87
C LYS A 934 -21.57 3.14 -0.78
N LEU A 935 -21.57 4.42 -1.12
CA LEU A 935 -20.38 5.27 -1.00
C LEU A 935 -19.95 5.41 0.46
N LYS A 936 -18.64 5.28 0.72
CA LYS A 936 -18.04 5.67 2.00
C LYS A 936 -18.20 7.19 2.19
N ASN A 937 -18.39 7.63 3.42
CA ASN A 937 -18.49 9.04 3.78
C ASN A 937 -17.45 9.34 4.87
N ASP A 938 -16.61 10.36 4.65
CA ASP A 938 -15.72 10.91 5.67
C ASP A 938 -16.25 12.27 6.12
N CYS A 939 -16.78 12.33 7.33
CA CYS A 939 -17.32 13.53 7.96
C CYS A 939 -16.49 13.99 9.16
N LEU A 940 -15.23 13.55 9.23
CA LEU A 940 -14.29 13.75 10.33
C LEU A 940 -13.06 14.54 9.86
N HIS A 941 -12.46 14.17 8.72
CA HIS A 941 -11.35 14.89 8.10
C HIS A 941 -11.82 16.11 7.30
N TRP A 942 -10.89 16.96 6.89
CA TRP A 942 -11.16 18.28 6.29
C TRP A 942 -10.56 18.39 4.90
N CYS A 943 -11.35 18.90 3.95
CA CYS A 943 -10.88 19.23 2.61
C CYS A 943 -9.73 20.24 2.64
N LEU A 944 -8.81 20.10 1.70
CA LEU A 944 -7.69 21.01 1.46
C LEU A 944 -7.72 21.48 -0.01
N PRO A 945 -7.72 22.80 -0.29
CA PRO A 945 -7.99 23.89 0.65
C PRO A 945 -9.38 23.78 1.30
N GLY A 946 -9.59 24.43 2.45
CA GLY A 946 -10.83 24.32 3.21
C GLY A 946 -10.79 25.00 4.60
N PRO A 947 -11.78 24.73 5.48
CA PRO A 947 -11.97 25.51 6.71
C PRO A 947 -10.83 25.39 7.73
N ILE A 948 -10.09 24.28 7.64
CA ILE A 948 -8.89 23.99 8.40
C ILE A 948 -7.75 24.99 8.15
N ASP A 949 -7.75 25.69 7.00
CA ASP A 949 -6.77 26.74 6.69
C ASP A 949 -6.89 27.94 7.64
N SER A 950 -8.08 28.21 8.19
CA SER A 950 -8.27 29.24 9.23
C SER A 950 -7.60 28.87 10.57
N TRP A 951 -7.29 27.59 10.81
CA TRP A 951 -6.56 27.19 12.02
C TRP A 951 -5.10 27.68 11.95
N ASN A 952 -4.52 27.84 10.75
CA ASN A 952 -3.21 28.47 10.57
C ASN A 952 -3.23 29.96 10.92
N GLU A 953 -4.31 30.69 10.59
CA GLU A 953 -4.45 32.12 10.96
C GLU A 953 -4.47 32.30 12.49
N LEU A 954 -5.24 31.46 13.19
CA LEU A 954 -5.30 31.44 14.65
C LEU A 954 -3.96 31.04 15.26
N LEU A 955 -3.32 29.98 14.74
CA LEU A 955 -1.99 29.53 15.14
C LEU A 955 -0.95 30.67 15.00
N MET A 956 -0.91 31.35 13.86
CA MET A 956 0.01 32.46 13.60
C MET A 956 -0.23 33.63 14.56
N GLN A 957 -1.49 33.99 14.79
CA GLN A 957 -1.87 35.04 15.74
C GLN A 957 -1.43 34.69 17.17
N MET A 958 -1.68 33.46 17.63
CA MET A 958 -1.27 32.98 18.96
C MET A 958 0.24 32.93 19.16
N LEU A 959 1.01 32.67 18.10
CA LEU A 959 2.47 32.56 18.16
C LEU A 959 3.16 33.92 18.17
N PHE A 960 2.61 34.92 17.47
CA PHE A 960 3.34 36.12 17.06
C PHE A 960 2.64 37.45 17.34
N SER A 961 1.44 37.44 17.93
CA SER A 961 0.82 38.61 18.55
C SER A 961 0.83 38.41 20.07
N GLY A 962 1.64 39.22 20.76
CA GLY A 962 1.85 39.24 22.22
C GLY A 962 2.61 40.49 22.63
#